data_AF-A0A2I8A626-F1
#
_entry.id   AF-A0A2I8A626-F1
#
_cell.length_a   1.000
_cell.length_b   1.000
_cell.length_c   1.000
_cell.angle_alpha   90.00
_cell.angle_beta   90.00
_cell.angle_gamma   90.00
#
_symmetry.space_group_name_H-M   'P 1'
#
loop_
_entity.id
_entity.type
_entity.pdbx_description
1 polymer ?
#
loop_
_entity_poly.entity_id
_entity_poly.type
_entity_poly.pdbx_seq_one_letter_code
_entity_poly.pdbx_strand_id
1 'polypeptide(L)'
;MQNNSDIDLVSPSHSTNQIQQDIGNNSGQAIAQMIGGMAIGQLTVYLSQVRTELETSQPPTHKLGANPYQGLLAFREMDGDRFFGRDKHIEQLWQRFRQLHDNETTVRVLPIYGPSGSGKSSLARAGLIPKLGANPLPGRNQARLVVLVPGTHPLESLATMLARIATNDPTPVSKTREFAQELIQQNNHQEYDGLRRIADVFPDIAVSPLIILVDQFEEVYTLCKDQVERDAFVGNLLCAAAEPSKRVSVILTLRSDFLGETQQHPRLNKLFSEQGFLVPTMQPEDLEAAIAQPAAQAGYKLDSAIVKLLVEQTQGREALPLLQFALTRIWEGLQNGVDPAETLENLGGVGGALTGEAQRLYETLNEEDKAIARRIFLALVELGEGTKNTRRRAALSELIADEKEAKSVRSIIDRFAAPGVRFLATFSDKQSGEMIEVAHEAMIRNWGQLQEWLTQCQENLRKKRKIEQAAEEWVDKGKSKEYVLQGRSLRDAREFMQAQKDYRETALSSLAKEFVTASWRKERGDRWKVTGFFLAFPLIGTLMILHFLVIFRAEQMMKSKECEPNLDAPFILRYMLWTGYKELQNRDFCGEILTGIDFKRANLSYSSLQNASLGNANLRGTSLIRTNFQNAFLVEANLIASIMKDAKMQNSNLLGANLKNSTLKGASLQKANLKQANLSGADLSYANLTDANLTDANLTDTDLRYSKGLTKEQISHAKVLCRTKLPNEIFIKLSNNERRNIECKY
;
A
#
# COMPACT_ATOMS: atom_id res chain seq x y z
N MET A 1 -10.82 45.33 -28.79
CA MET A 1 -11.41 45.20 -30.13
C MET A 1 -10.73 44.01 -30.79
N GLN A 2 -11.19 42.79 -30.52
CA GLN A 2 -12.20 42.01 -31.25
C GLN A 2 -11.69 41.36 -32.54
N ASN A 3 -11.92 40.04 -32.58
CA ASN A 3 -11.97 39.06 -33.66
C ASN A 3 -10.64 38.40 -34.09
N ASN A 4 -10.43 37.09 -33.83
CA ASN A 4 -11.10 35.87 -34.38
C ASN A 4 -10.79 35.69 -35.88
N SER A 5 -10.41 34.53 -36.42
CA SER A 5 -10.52 33.13 -35.96
C SER A 5 -9.82 32.17 -36.95
N ASP A 6 -9.79 30.88 -36.56
CA ASP A 6 -9.71 29.63 -37.36
C ASP A 6 -8.29 29.15 -37.77
N ILE A 7 -7.70 28.09 -37.18
CA ILE A 7 -8.06 26.66 -36.98
C ILE A 7 -8.15 25.87 -38.30
N ASP A 8 -7.14 25.03 -38.57
CA ASP A 8 -7.21 23.57 -38.84
C ASP A 8 -5.80 23.07 -39.27
N LEU A 9 -5.12 22.24 -38.48
CA LEU A 9 -5.14 20.77 -38.47
C LEU A 9 -4.64 20.09 -39.77
N VAL A 10 -3.68 19.18 -39.57
CA VAL A 10 -3.30 17.97 -40.37
C VAL A 10 -1.83 17.93 -40.81
N SER A 11 -1.06 17.11 -40.09
CA SER A 11 0.24 16.49 -40.45
C SER A 11 0.07 15.43 -41.57
N PRO A 12 1.07 14.58 -41.88
CA PRO A 12 2.39 14.79 -42.47
C PRO A 12 2.54 14.01 -43.80
N SER A 13 3.54 14.30 -44.64
CA SER A 13 3.93 13.31 -45.67
C SER A 13 5.39 13.42 -46.13
N HIS A 14 6.01 12.25 -46.12
CA HIS A 14 7.30 11.86 -46.68
C HIS A 14 7.68 12.44 -48.04
N SER A 15 8.97 12.75 -48.20
CA SER A 15 9.79 12.42 -49.38
C SER A 15 11.24 12.85 -49.09
N THR A 16 12.14 11.96 -48.68
CA THR A 16 13.13 11.32 -49.56
C THR A 16 13.50 12.17 -50.78
N ASN A 17 14.67 12.82 -50.73
CA ASN A 17 15.45 13.06 -51.94
C ASN A 17 16.94 12.87 -51.64
N GLN A 18 17.50 11.93 -52.41
CA GLN A 18 18.93 11.67 -52.55
C GLN A 18 19.61 12.90 -53.15
N ILE A 19 20.74 13.31 -52.59
CA ILE A 19 21.82 13.89 -53.39
C ILE A 19 23.09 13.11 -53.06
N GLN A 20 23.64 12.58 -54.14
CA GLN A 20 24.77 11.69 -54.24
C GLN A 20 26.05 12.52 -54.38
N GLN A 21 27.11 12.06 -53.70
CA GLN A 21 28.52 12.23 -54.01
C GLN A 21 29.09 13.65 -54.14
N ASP A 22 29.85 14.05 -53.11
CA ASP A 22 31.22 14.50 -53.35
C ASP A 22 32.15 13.93 -52.26
N ILE A 23 33.04 13.05 -52.71
CA ILE A 23 34.12 12.46 -51.92
C ILE A 23 35.28 13.44 -51.98
N GLY A 24 35.53 14.11 -50.85
CA GLY A 24 36.72 14.93 -50.63
C GLY A 24 37.31 14.61 -49.27
N ASN A 25 38.41 13.86 -49.26
CA ASN A 25 39.26 13.59 -48.10
C ASN A 25 39.55 14.87 -47.30
N ASN A 26 39.09 14.93 -46.05
CA ASN A 26 39.87 15.51 -44.96
C ASN A 26 39.26 15.15 -43.59
N SER A 27 39.98 14.28 -42.90
CA SER A 27 39.86 13.95 -41.49
C SER A 27 40.15 15.17 -40.62
N GLY A 28 39.19 15.57 -39.78
CA GLY A 28 39.36 16.71 -38.86
C GLY A 28 38.20 16.92 -37.90
N GLN A 29 38.27 16.25 -36.75
CA GLN A 29 37.80 16.68 -35.42
C GLN A 29 36.58 17.63 -35.35
N ALA A 30 35.42 17.09 -34.99
CA ALA A 30 34.31 17.87 -34.44
C ALA A 30 34.42 17.91 -32.91
N ILE A 31 34.58 19.12 -32.39
CA ILE A 31 34.60 19.50 -30.98
C ILE A 31 33.17 19.42 -30.43
N ALA A 32 32.94 18.67 -29.34
CA ALA A 32 31.73 18.79 -28.53
C ALA A 32 32.12 19.20 -27.10
N GLN A 33 31.70 20.41 -26.73
CA GLN A 33 31.93 21.07 -25.45
C GLN A 33 31.16 20.37 -24.31
N MET A 34 31.82 20.22 -23.17
CA MET A 34 31.21 19.86 -21.88
C MET A 34 30.41 21.04 -21.30
N ILE A 35 29.17 20.78 -20.93
CA ILE A 35 28.44 21.49 -19.85
C ILE A 35 27.86 20.40 -18.93
N GLY A 36 27.90 20.68 -17.62
CA GLY A 36 27.88 19.69 -16.53
C GLY A 36 26.57 18.95 -16.28
N GLY A 37 26.69 17.88 -15.48
CA GLY A 37 25.55 17.11 -14.98
C GLY A 37 25.92 15.72 -14.49
N MET A 38 25.81 15.51 -13.17
CA MET A 38 25.62 14.24 -12.43
C MET A 38 26.42 12.98 -12.83
N ALA A 39 27.20 12.51 -11.85
CA ALA A 39 27.85 11.21 -11.85
C ALA A 39 26.82 10.07 -11.66
N ILE A 40 26.12 9.71 -12.74
CA ILE A 40 25.38 8.44 -12.84
C ILE A 40 26.22 7.53 -13.75
N GLY A 41 26.76 6.45 -13.16
CA GLY A 41 27.27 5.28 -13.87
C GLY A 41 28.19 5.56 -15.05
N GLN A 42 29.44 5.96 -14.80
CA GLN A 42 30.45 5.99 -15.86
C GLN A 42 30.86 4.57 -16.26
N LEU A 43 30.42 4.21 -17.46
CA LEU A 43 30.98 3.20 -18.33
C LEU A 43 32.43 3.59 -18.68
N THR A 44 33.43 2.79 -18.29
CA THR A 44 34.77 2.87 -18.88
C THR A 44 34.92 1.69 -19.84
N VAL A 45 34.49 1.88 -21.10
CA VAL A 45 34.82 0.97 -22.20
C VAL A 45 36.20 1.38 -22.72
N TYR A 46 37.22 0.57 -22.44
CA TYR A 46 38.50 0.67 -23.12
C TYR A 46 38.35 0.07 -24.53
N LEU A 47 38.21 0.94 -25.54
CA LEU A 47 38.91 0.77 -26.81
C LEU A 47 40.15 1.67 -26.69
N SER A 48 41.31 1.07 -26.40
CA SER A 48 42.56 1.79 -26.20
C SER A 48 43.04 2.45 -27.51
N GLN A 49 42.71 3.72 -27.72
CA GLN A 49 43.55 4.56 -28.56
C GLN A 49 44.64 5.16 -27.68
N VAL A 50 45.85 4.62 -27.83
CA VAL A 50 47.09 5.16 -27.28
C VAL A 50 47.19 6.63 -27.67
N ARG A 51 47.13 7.55 -26.70
CA ARG A 51 47.49 8.95 -26.90
C ARG A 51 48.93 9.14 -26.45
N THR A 52 49.83 9.19 -27.43
CA THR A 52 51.20 9.63 -27.25
C THR A 52 51.17 11.16 -27.12
N GLU A 53 51.22 11.69 -25.90
CA GLU A 53 51.45 13.13 -25.69
C GLU A 53 52.94 13.35 -25.39
N LEU A 54 53.59 13.99 -26.36
CA LEU A 54 54.97 14.46 -26.32
C LEU A 54 55.14 15.52 -25.24
N GLU A 55 56.17 15.35 -24.42
CA GLU A 55 56.71 16.35 -23.51
C GLU A 55 56.99 17.66 -24.27
N THR A 56 56.44 18.77 -23.79
CA THR A 56 57.02 20.09 -24.02
C THR A 56 57.13 20.83 -22.70
N SER A 57 58.36 21.19 -22.38
CA SER A 57 58.83 21.81 -21.16
C SER A 57 58.61 23.32 -21.17
N GLN A 58 57.98 23.84 -20.11
CA GLN A 58 58.13 25.23 -19.65
C GLN A 58 58.12 25.26 -18.10
N PRO A 59 58.86 26.19 -17.46
CA PRO A 59 59.09 26.18 -16.01
C PRO A 59 57.86 26.70 -15.23
N PRO A 60 57.56 26.17 -14.03
CA PRO A 60 56.27 26.41 -13.38
C PRO A 60 56.26 27.71 -12.56
N THR A 61 55.27 28.57 -12.85
CA THR A 61 54.65 29.41 -11.83
C THR A 61 53.80 28.51 -10.93
N HIS A 62 54.13 28.42 -9.63
CA HIS A 62 53.45 27.59 -8.62
C HIS A 62 51.92 27.76 -8.63
N LYS A 63 51.21 26.87 -9.31
CA LYS A 63 49.83 26.53 -9.03
C LYS A 63 49.80 25.06 -8.63
N LEU A 64 49.36 24.78 -7.41
CA LEU A 64 49.07 23.43 -6.95
C LEU A 64 48.17 22.72 -7.98
N GLY A 65 48.49 21.48 -8.32
CA GLY A 65 47.68 20.66 -9.20
C GLY A 65 46.33 20.27 -8.60
N ALA A 66 45.55 19.49 -9.34
CA ALA A 66 44.31 18.90 -8.83
C ALA A 66 44.59 18.02 -7.59
N ASN A 67 43.62 17.94 -6.67
CA ASN A 67 43.77 17.14 -5.45
C ASN A 67 44.02 15.66 -5.80
N PRO A 68 45.18 15.08 -5.41
CA PRO A 68 45.52 13.72 -5.77
C PRO A 68 44.83 12.68 -4.86
N TYR A 69 44.22 13.10 -3.74
CA TYR A 69 43.56 12.21 -2.78
C TYR A 69 42.06 12.06 -3.08
N GLN A 70 41.48 10.93 -2.69
CA GLN A 70 40.08 10.58 -3.00
C GLN A 70 39.09 10.74 -1.84
N GLY A 71 39.57 11.14 -0.66
CA GLY A 71 38.75 11.25 0.55
C GLY A 71 38.13 9.90 0.90
N LEU A 72 36.80 9.85 1.00
CA LEU A 72 36.08 8.60 1.30
C LEU A 72 35.76 7.75 0.08
N LEU A 73 36.09 8.20 -1.13
CA LEU A 73 35.90 7.40 -2.34
C LEU A 73 37.02 6.37 -2.51
N ALA A 74 36.67 5.22 -3.09
CA ALA A 74 37.66 4.27 -3.56
C ALA A 74 38.34 4.78 -4.83
N PHE A 75 39.64 4.50 -4.96
CA PHE A 75 40.36 4.71 -6.21
C PHE A 75 39.80 3.78 -7.29
N ARG A 76 39.61 4.32 -8.48
CA ARG A 76 39.05 3.66 -9.67
C ARG A 76 40.15 3.39 -10.70
N GLU A 77 39.74 2.78 -11.81
CA GLU A 77 40.62 2.35 -12.91
C GLU A 77 41.42 3.50 -13.53
N MET A 78 40.87 4.71 -13.51
CA MET A 78 41.53 5.91 -14.05
C MET A 78 42.51 6.56 -13.07
N ASP A 79 42.52 6.09 -11.81
CA ASP A 79 43.29 6.71 -10.72
C ASP A 79 44.61 5.98 -10.46
N GLY A 80 45.02 5.10 -11.37
CA GLY A 80 46.22 4.26 -11.20
C GLY A 80 47.52 5.06 -11.15
N ASP A 81 47.56 6.23 -11.81
CA ASP A 81 48.68 7.17 -11.79
C ASP A 81 48.93 7.80 -10.42
N ARG A 82 47.90 7.88 -9.58
CA ARG A 82 47.93 8.44 -8.22
C ARG A 82 47.80 7.39 -7.11
N PHE A 83 47.81 6.10 -7.44
CA PHE A 83 47.64 5.00 -6.50
C PHE A 83 48.97 4.33 -6.13
N PHE A 84 49.55 4.75 -5.01
CA PHE A 84 50.88 4.31 -4.55
C PHE A 84 50.86 3.45 -3.29
N GLY A 85 52.01 2.86 -2.96
CA GLY A 85 52.20 2.06 -1.74
C GLY A 85 51.65 0.63 -1.83
N ARG A 86 51.16 0.22 -3.00
CA ARG A 86 50.60 -1.12 -3.21
C ARG A 86 51.29 -1.90 -4.33
N ASP A 87 52.41 -1.42 -4.86
CA ASP A 87 53.12 -2.01 -6.01
C ASP A 87 53.44 -3.50 -5.83
N LYS A 88 53.99 -3.87 -4.67
CA LYS A 88 54.30 -5.28 -4.34
C LYS A 88 53.05 -6.16 -4.34
N HIS A 89 51.94 -5.63 -3.81
CA HIS A 89 50.67 -6.35 -3.72
C HIS A 89 49.99 -6.48 -5.10
N ILE A 90 50.06 -5.43 -5.92
CA ILE A 90 49.56 -5.43 -7.30
C ILE A 90 50.31 -6.48 -8.12
N GLU A 91 51.63 -6.55 -7.99
CA GLU A 91 52.46 -7.54 -8.69
C GLU A 91 52.12 -8.98 -8.23
N GLN A 92 51.99 -9.21 -6.92
CA GLN A 92 51.55 -10.51 -6.40
C GLN A 92 50.16 -10.93 -6.91
N LEU A 93 49.20 -10.01 -6.95
CA LEU A 93 47.86 -10.26 -7.48
C LEU A 93 47.90 -10.57 -8.98
N TRP A 94 48.68 -9.82 -9.76
CA TRP A 94 48.84 -10.05 -11.18
C TRP A 94 49.47 -11.43 -11.45
N GLN A 95 50.50 -11.81 -10.69
CA GLN A 95 51.13 -13.13 -10.80
C GLN A 95 50.15 -14.26 -10.47
N ARG A 96 49.37 -14.12 -9.38
CA ARG A 96 48.32 -15.10 -9.04
C ARG A 96 47.25 -15.19 -10.12
N PHE A 97 46.78 -14.04 -10.64
CA PHE A 97 45.81 -14.02 -11.74
C PHE A 97 46.35 -14.75 -12.98
N ARG A 98 47.61 -14.53 -13.33
CA ARG A 98 48.28 -15.22 -14.43
C ARG A 98 48.34 -16.73 -14.19
N GLN A 99 48.73 -17.17 -13.00
CA GLN A 99 48.83 -18.59 -12.64
C GLN A 99 47.51 -19.34 -12.80
N LEU A 100 46.36 -18.69 -12.60
CA LEU A 100 45.04 -19.28 -12.86
C LEU A 100 44.82 -19.69 -14.33
N HIS A 101 45.61 -19.16 -15.26
CA HIS A 101 45.51 -19.44 -16.69
C HIS A 101 46.52 -20.49 -17.16
N ASP A 102 47.48 -20.89 -16.32
CA ASP A 102 48.54 -21.84 -16.68
C ASP A 102 48.00 -23.28 -16.82
N ASN A 103 46.98 -23.65 -16.04
CA ASN A 103 46.35 -24.97 -16.07
C ASN A 103 44.93 -24.91 -16.66
N GLU A 104 44.53 -25.94 -17.40
CA GLU A 104 43.19 -26.05 -18.01
C GLU A 104 42.09 -26.41 -16.99
N THR A 105 42.44 -27.10 -15.90
CA THR A 105 41.46 -27.55 -14.89
C THR A 105 41.21 -26.54 -13.77
N THR A 106 42.01 -25.46 -13.71
CA THR A 106 41.88 -24.43 -12.69
C THR A 106 40.71 -23.50 -13.01
N VAL A 107 39.80 -23.36 -12.05
CA VAL A 107 38.72 -22.37 -12.12
C VAL A 107 39.34 -20.98 -11.97
N ARG A 108 39.08 -20.08 -12.93
CA ARG A 108 39.72 -18.76 -13.03
C ARG A 108 38.99 -17.71 -12.21
N VAL A 109 38.90 -17.92 -10.91
CA VAL A 109 38.35 -16.95 -9.96
C VAL A 109 39.48 -16.46 -9.08
N LEU A 110 39.65 -15.14 -8.96
CA LEU A 110 40.61 -14.54 -8.03
C LEU A 110 39.86 -13.82 -6.91
N PRO A 111 39.68 -14.47 -5.75
CA PRO A 111 39.09 -13.81 -4.59
C PRO A 111 40.11 -12.89 -3.90
N ILE A 112 39.74 -11.63 -3.68
CA ILE A 112 40.50 -10.62 -2.93
C ILE A 112 39.70 -10.28 -1.68
N TYR A 113 40.23 -10.58 -0.50
CA TYR A 113 39.44 -10.40 0.72
C TYR A 113 40.22 -9.82 1.87
N GLY A 114 39.51 -9.34 2.89
CA GLY A 114 40.12 -8.71 4.06
C GLY A 114 39.16 -7.75 4.77
N PRO A 115 39.61 -7.13 5.89
CA PRO A 115 38.79 -6.25 6.71
C PRO A 115 38.20 -5.06 5.93
N SER A 116 37.16 -4.42 6.49
CA SER A 116 36.61 -3.18 5.93
C SER A 116 37.68 -2.08 5.93
N GLY A 117 37.72 -1.24 4.88
CA GLY A 117 38.69 -0.15 4.78
C GLY A 117 40.15 -0.56 4.48
N SER A 118 40.47 -1.84 4.25
CA SER A 118 41.84 -2.26 3.89
C SER A 118 42.30 -1.88 2.48
N GLY A 119 41.39 -1.31 1.66
CA GLY A 119 41.68 -0.89 0.29
C GLY A 119 41.43 -1.95 -0.78
N LYS A 120 40.63 -2.99 -0.52
CA LYS A 120 40.32 -4.09 -1.48
C LYS A 120 39.84 -3.58 -2.85
N SER A 121 38.82 -2.73 -2.85
CA SER A 121 38.24 -2.16 -4.07
C SER A 121 39.26 -1.32 -4.82
N SER A 122 40.00 -0.44 -4.14
CA SER A 122 41.08 0.36 -4.74
C SER A 122 42.20 -0.51 -5.31
N LEU A 123 42.61 -1.56 -4.58
CA LEU A 123 43.67 -2.48 -5.02
C LEU A 123 43.25 -3.26 -6.28
N ALA A 124 41.99 -3.71 -6.35
CA ALA A 124 41.47 -4.37 -7.52
C ALA A 124 41.34 -3.40 -8.70
N ARG A 125 40.68 -2.26 -8.48
CA ARG A 125 40.26 -1.32 -9.54
C ARG A 125 41.37 -0.40 -10.03
N ALA A 126 42.11 0.26 -9.13
CA ALA A 126 43.18 1.20 -9.50
C ALA A 126 44.54 0.51 -9.65
N GLY A 127 44.72 -0.66 -9.03
CA GLY A 127 45.97 -1.42 -9.10
C GLY A 127 45.94 -2.54 -10.15
N LEU A 128 45.21 -3.61 -9.84
CA LEU A 128 45.23 -4.84 -10.65
C LEU A 128 44.66 -4.64 -12.06
N ILE A 129 43.53 -3.95 -12.20
CA ILE A 129 42.90 -3.74 -13.52
C ILE A 129 43.82 -2.99 -14.50
N PRO A 130 44.39 -1.80 -14.16
CA PRO A 130 45.35 -1.13 -15.04
C PRO A 130 46.57 -2.00 -15.37
N LYS A 131 47.08 -2.76 -14.39
CA LYS A 131 48.20 -3.70 -14.60
C LYS A 131 47.86 -4.80 -15.61
N LEU A 132 46.64 -5.35 -15.57
CA LEU A 132 46.13 -6.32 -16.55
C LEU A 132 45.91 -5.68 -17.93
N GLY A 133 45.49 -4.43 -17.98
CA GLY A 133 45.37 -3.67 -19.23
C GLY A 133 46.73 -3.43 -19.90
N ALA A 134 47.75 -3.10 -19.11
CA ALA A 134 49.11 -2.87 -19.59
C ALA A 134 49.87 -4.17 -19.91
N ASN A 135 49.52 -5.30 -19.29
CA ASN A 135 50.17 -6.59 -19.47
C ASN A 135 49.12 -7.68 -19.80
N PRO A 136 48.73 -7.82 -21.08
CA PRO A 136 47.79 -8.85 -21.52
C PRO A 136 48.27 -10.26 -21.18
N LEU A 137 47.31 -11.19 -21.07
CA LEU A 137 47.63 -12.61 -20.89
C LEU A 137 48.41 -13.15 -22.10
N PRO A 138 49.37 -14.08 -21.91
CA PRO A 138 50.16 -14.65 -23.01
C PRO A 138 49.25 -15.21 -24.12
N GLY A 139 49.52 -14.82 -25.37
CA GLY A 139 48.75 -15.27 -26.54
C GLY A 139 47.36 -14.66 -26.67
N ARG A 140 47.05 -13.59 -25.92
CA ARG A 140 45.76 -12.89 -25.96
C ARG A 140 45.92 -11.40 -26.17
N ASN A 141 44.92 -10.80 -26.80
CA ASN A 141 44.76 -9.35 -26.90
C ASN A 141 44.25 -8.78 -25.57
N GLN A 142 44.04 -7.47 -25.56
CA GLN A 142 43.48 -6.78 -24.42
C GLN A 142 42.12 -7.36 -24.02
N ALA A 143 41.96 -7.69 -22.73
CA ALA A 143 40.73 -8.25 -22.21
C ALA A 143 39.62 -7.20 -22.13
N ARG A 144 38.38 -7.65 -22.31
CA ARG A 144 37.17 -6.86 -22.05
C ARG A 144 36.92 -6.86 -20.56
N LEU A 145 36.79 -5.68 -19.97
CA LEU A 145 36.55 -5.54 -18.54
C LEU A 145 35.08 -5.24 -18.25
N VAL A 146 34.49 -6.01 -17.34
CA VAL A 146 33.23 -5.70 -16.68
C VAL A 146 33.52 -5.44 -15.21
N VAL A 147 33.11 -4.27 -14.71
CA VAL A 147 33.13 -3.97 -13.27
C VAL A 147 31.70 -3.78 -12.81
N LEU A 148 31.28 -4.53 -11.79
CA LEU A 148 29.97 -4.37 -11.18
C LEU A 148 30.02 -4.45 -9.66
N VAL A 149 29.03 -3.82 -9.04
CA VAL A 149 28.66 -4.02 -7.63
C VAL A 149 27.26 -4.66 -7.65
N PRO A 150 27.05 -5.83 -7.01
CA PRO A 150 25.82 -6.64 -7.20
C PRO A 150 24.50 -5.92 -6.94
N GLY A 151 24.36 -5.18 -5.84
CA GLY A 151 23.10 -4.57 -5.44
C GLY A 151 22.02 -5.58 -5.03
N THR A 152 20.76 -5.15 -5.10
CA THR A 152 19.57 -5.95 -4.71
C THR A 152 19.18 -7.01 -5.74
N HIS A 153 19.52 -6.79 -7.02
CA HIS A 153 19.23 -7.67 -8.17
C HIS A 153 20.53 -8.00 -8.93
N PRO A 154 21.39 -8.90 -8.41
CA PRO A 154 22.71 -9.19 -8.98
C PRO A 154 22.69 -9.64 -10.45
N LEU A 155 21.65 -10.36 -10.90
CA LEU A 155 21.54 -10.81 -12.29
C LEU A 155 21.26 -9.64 -13.22
N GLU A 156 20.39 -8.70 -12.85
CA GLU A 156 20.12 -7.50 -13.65
C GLU A 156 21.36 -6.60 -13.72
N SER A 157 22.10 -6.46 -12.62
CA SER A 157 23.37 -5.71 -12.56
C SER A 157 24.40 -6.27 -13.55
N LEU A 158 24.58 -7.60 -13.56
CA LEU A 158 25.48 -8.28 -14.51
C LEU A 158 24.98 -8.15 -15.96
N ALA A 159 23.71 -8.44 -16.20
CA ALA A 159 23.09 -8.33 -17.52
C ALA A 159 23.23 -6.93 -18.10
N THR A 160 23.05 -5.88 -17.28
CA THR A 160 23.19 -4.49 -17.70
C THR A 160 24.60 -4.19 -18.17
N MET A 161 25.62 -4.64 -17.44
CA MET A 161 27.01 -4.42 -17.82
C MET A 161 27.40 -5.19 -19.08
N LEU A 162 26.93 -6.43 -19.23
CA LEU A 162 27.16 -7.23 -20.44
C LEU A 162 26.45 -6.61 -21.66
N ALA A 163 25.21 -6.15 -21.49
CA ALA A 163 24.43 -5.52 -22.54
C ALA A 163 25.08 -4.22 -23.04
N ARG A 164 25.67 -3.43 -22.13
CA ARG A 164 26.42 -2.21 -22.48
C ARG A 164 27.60 -2.51 -23.39
N ILE A 165 28.35 -3.58 -23.10
CA ILE A 165 29.47 -4.01 -23.95
C ILE A 165 28.98 -4.55 -25.29
N ALA A 166 27.89 -5.31 -25.29
CA ALA A 166 27.36 -5.92 -26.51
C ALA A 166 26.80 -4.89 -27.51
N THR A 167 26.20 -3.80 -27.00
CA THR A 167 25.47 -2.81 -27.83
C THR A 167 26.20 -1.47 -27.98
N ASN A 168 27.21 -1.21 -27.14
CA ASN A 168 27.84 0.10 -26.98
C ASN A 168 26.84 1.23 -26.61
N ASP A 169 25.69 0.87 -26.05
CA ASP A 169 24.66 1.80 -25.55
C ASP A 169 24.79 1.94 -24.02
N PRO A 170 24.84 3.18 -23.46
CA PRO A 170 24.88 3.39 -22.01
C PRO A 170 23.62 2.90 -21.26
N THR A 171 22.48 2.78 -21.94
CA THR A 171 21.16 2.42 -21.38
C THR A 171 20.45 1.30 -22.16
N PRO A 172 21.01 0.08 -22.24
CA PRO A 172 20.54 -0.96 -23.16
C PRO A 172 19.35 -1.77 -22.61
N VAL A 173 18.23 -1.13 -22.32
CA VAL A 173 17.09 -1.71 -21.57
C VAL A 173 16.59 -3.05 -22.17
N SER A 174 16.45 -3.13 -23.50
CA SER A 174 15.97 -4.36 -24.15
C SER A 174 16.95 -5.52 -24.01
N LYS A 175 18.24 -5.26 -24.26
CA LYS A 175 19.29 -6.28 -24.20
C LYS A 175 19.58 -6.71 -22.77
N THR A 176 19.48 -5.79 -21.80
CA THR A 176 19.53 -6.13 -20.37
C THR A 176 18.47 -7.16 -19.99
N ARG A 177 17.22 -6.98 -20.42
CA ARG A 177 16.14 -7.93 -20.10
C ARG A 177 16.38 -9.30 -20.72
N GLU A 178 16.82 -9.34 -21.97
CA GLU A 178 17.19 -10.59 -22.67
C GLU A 178 18.30 -11.33 -21.91
N PHE A 179 19.40 -10.64 -21.58
CA PHE A 179 20.51 -11.26 -20.84
C PHE A 179 20.13 -11.68 -19.41
N ALA A 180 19.30 -10.91 -18.70
CA ALA A 180 18.82 -11.31 -17.38
C ALA A 180 17.98 -12.60 -17.44
N GLN A 181 17.15 -12.75 -18.48
CA GLN A 181 16.38 -13.98 -18.72
C GLN A 181 17.27 -15.17 -19.09
N GLU A 182 18.37 -14.95 -19.81
CA GLU A 182 19.34 -16.02 -20.11
C GLU A 182 20.12 -16.45 -18.86
N LEU A 183 20.48 -15.51 -18.00
CA LEU A 183 21.25 -15.79 -16.79
C LEU A 183 20.47 -16.60 -15.74
N ILE A 184 19.15 -16.43 -15.65
CA ILE A 184 18.32 -17.19 -14.70
C ILE A 184 18.00 -18.61 -15.17
N GLN A 185 18.20 -18.92 -16.45
CA GLN A 185 17.93 -20.24 -17.02
C GLN A 185 19.03 -21.25 -16.68
N GLN A 186 18.61 -22.46 -16.32
CA GLN A 186 19.49 -23.61 -16.16
C GLN A 186 19.58 -24.42 -17.46
N ASN A 187 20.72 -25.02 -17.71
CA ASN A 187 20.87 -26.02 -18.77
C ASN A 187 20.30 -27.39 -18.35
N ASN A 188 20.40 -28.37 -19.26
CA ASN A 188 19.97 -29.75 -19.03
C ASN A 188 20.67 -30.46 -17.85
N HIS A 189 21.81 -29.94 -17.38
CA HIS A 189 22.55 -30.44 -16.23
C HIS A 189 22.21 -29.70 -14.92
N GLN A 190 21.16 -28.86 -14.94
CA GLN A 190 20.75 -28.02 -13.80
C GLN A 190 21.83 -27.03 -13.36
N GLU A 191 22.75 -26.67 -14.26
CA GLU A 191 23.77 -25.65 -14.02
C GLU A 191 23.35 -24.33 -14.66
N TYR A 192 23.65 -23.23 -13.99
CA TYR A 192 23.48 -21.88 -14.53
C TYR A 192 24.69 -21.53 -15.40
N ASP A 193 24.56 -21.65 -16.72
CA ASP A 193 25.64 -21.38 -17.70
C ASP A 193 25.31 -20.22 -18.66
N GLY A 194 24.30 -19.39 -18.34
CA GLY A 194 23.89 -18.25 -19.16
C GLY A 194 25.03 -17.27 -19.46
N LEU A 195 25.90 -16.99 -18.49
CA LEU A 195 27.06 -16.11 -18.67
C LEU A 195 28.05 -16.68 -19.70
N ARG A 196 28.27 -17.99 -19.69
CA ARG A 196 29.12 -18.67 -20.68
C ARG A 196 28.50 -18.51 -22.08
N ARG A 197 27.19 -18.78 -22.23
CA ARG A 197 26.47 -18.61 -23.50
C ARG A 197 26.52 -17.18 -24.01
N ILE A 198 26.29 -16.18 -23.15
CA ILE A 198 26.38 -14.77 -23.51
C ILE A 198 27.81 -14.41 -23.93
N ALA A 199 28.81 -14.88 -23.18
CA ALA A 199 30.21 -14.60 -23.48
C ALA A 199 30.64 -15.15 -24.85
N ASP A 200 30.14 -16.33 -25.22
CA ASP A 200 30.45 -16.99 -26.49
C ASP A 200 29.97 -16.21 -27.73
N VAL A 201 29.00 -15.31 -27.57
CA VAL A 201 28.46 -14.48 -28.65
C VAL A 201 29.26 -13.18 -28.84
N PHE A 202 30.14 -12.80 -27.91
CA PHE A 202 30.98 -11.62 -28.10
C PHE A 202 31.99 -11.83 -29.26
N PRO A 203 32.17 -10.83 -30.14
CA PRO A 203 33.14 -10.92 -31.22
C PRO A 203 34.54 -11.13 -30.62
N ASP A 204 35.43 -11.86 -31.29
CA ASP A 204 36.82 -12.03 -30.88
C ASP A 204 37.04 -12.54 -29.43
N ILE A 205 36.05 -13.14 -28.76
CA ILE A 205 36.17 -13.60 -27.36
C ILE A 205 37.29 -14.63 -27.16
N ALA A 206 37.66 -15.36 -28.22
CA ALA A 206 38.78 -16.29 -28.22
C ALA A 206 40.13 -15.60 -28.02
N VAL A 207 40.31 -14.38 -28.55
CA VAL A 207 41.56 -13.62 -28.46
C VAL A 207 41.47 -12.47 -27.44
N SER A 208 40.28 -11.94 -27.17
CA SER A 208 40.02 -10.84 -26.24
C SER A 208 39.04 -11.30 -25.14
N PRO A 209 39.52 -11.99 -24.09
CA PRO A 209 38.67 -12.60 -23.08
C PRO A 209 37.92 -11.59 -22.24
N LEU A 210 36.89 -12.04 -21.54
CA LEU A 210 36.12 -11.25 -20.59
C LEU A 210 36.68 -11.42 -19.17
N ILE A 211 37.00 -10.31 -18.52
CA ILE A 211 37.35 -10.25 -17.10
C ILE A 211 36.21 -9.54 -16.37
N ILE A 212 35.63 -10.21 -15.39
CA ILE A 212 34.53 -9.68 -14.58
C ILE A 212 35.03 -9.42 -13.16
N LEU A 213 35.12 -8.15 -12.77
CA LEU A 213 35.34 -7.73 -11.40
C LEU A 213 33.99 -7.52 -10.72
N VAL A 214 33.67 -8.38 -9.75
CA VAL A 214 32.55 -8.19 -8.82
C VAL A 214 33.10 -7.57 -7.54
N ASP A 215 32.96 -6.25 -7.43
CA ASP A 215 33.36 -5.48 -6.26
C ASP A 215 32.24 -5.56 -5.19
N GLN A 216 32.63 -5.56 -3.92
CA GLN A 216 31.72 -5.70 -2.76
C GLN A 216 30.77 -6.91 -2.87
N PHE A 217 31.34 -8.10 -3.08
CA PHE A 217 30.59 -9.35 -3.26
C PHE A 217 29.69 -9.69 -2.06
N GLU A 218 29.98 -9.15 -0.87
CA GLU A 218 29.10 -9.28 0.29
C GLU A 218 27.65 -8.81 0.02
N GLU A 219 27.41 -7.91 -0.94
CA GLU A 219 26.07 -7.43 -1.31
C GLU A 219 25.16 -8.56 -1.82
N VAL A 220 25.73 -9.62 -2.38
CA VAL A 220 24.99 -10.83 -2.78
C VAL A 220 24.32 -11.50 -1.58
N TYR A 221 24.92 -11.41 -0.39
CA TYR A 221 24.37 -12.02 0.83
C TYR A 221 23.57 -11.03 1.69
N THR A 222 23.89 -9.74 1.62
CA THR A 222 23.24 -8.72 2.45
C THR A 222 22.06 -8.03 1.80
N LEU A 223 22.06 -7.84 0.47
CA LEU A 223 21.04 -7.07 -0.25
C LEU A 223 20.11 -7.96 -1.10
N CYS A 224 20.63 -9.02 -1.72
CA CYS A 224 19.82 -9.94 -2.54
C CYS A 224 18.95 -10.85 -1.66
N LYS A 225 17.65 -10.54 -1.59
CA LYS A 225 16.67 -11.32 -0.81
C LYS A 225 16.23 -12.60 -1.52
N ASP A 226 16.26 -12.64 -2.85
CA ASP A 226 15.91 -13.83 -3.64
C ASP A 226 17.07 -14.83 -3.64
N GLN A 227 16.81 -16.02 -3.09
CA GLN A 227 17.78 -17.10 -3.05
C GLN A 227 18.05 -17.71 -4.43
N VAL A 228 17.02 -17.81 -5.29
CA VAL A 228 17.17 -18.38 -6.63
C VAL A 228 18.04 -17.48 -7.48
N GLU A 229 17.81 -16.16 -7.41
CA GLU A 229 18.64 -15.18 -8.11
C GLU A 229 20.09 -15.21 -7.63
N ARG A 230 20.29 -15.29 -6.30
CA ARG A 230 21.63 -15.41 -5.70
C ARG A 230 22.37 -16.66 -6.20
N ASP A 231 21.73 -17.82 -6.12
CA ASP A 231 22.34 -19.09 -6.54
C ASP A 231 22.65 -19.08 -8.05
N ALA A 232 21.77 -18.47 -8.85
CA ALA A 232 21.98 -18.28 -10.28
C ALA A 232 23.17 -17.35 -10.57
N PHE A 233 23.29 -16.22 -9.87
CA PHE A 233 24.40 -15.29 -10.04
C PHE A 233 25.75 -15.96 -9.75
N VAL A 234 25.86 -16.64 -8.60
CA VAL A 234 27.11 -17.35 -8.23
C VAL A 234 27.39 -18.50 -9.20
N GLY A 235 26.36 -19.29 -9.56
CA GLY A 235 26.47 -20.39 -10.50
C GLY A 235 27.03 -19.96 -11.86
N ASN A 236 26.50 -18.87 -12.42
CA ASN A 236 26.97 -18.31 -13.69
C ASN A 236 28.45 -17.92 -13.67
N LEU A 237 28.89 -17.22 -12.61
CA LEU A 237 30.29 -16.81 -12.47
C LEU A 237 31.23 -18.01 -12.41
N LEU A 238 30.88 -19.02 -11.60
CA LEU A 238 31.70 -20.21 -11.43
C LEU A 238 31.73 -21.08 -12.70
N CYS A 239 30.59 -21.27 -13.35
CA CYS A 239 30.49 -22.07 -14.58
C CYS A 239 31.34 -21.44 -15.69
N ALA A 240 31.17 -20.14 -15.96
CA ALA A 240 31.94 -19.46 -17.00
C ALA A 240 33.45 -19.41 -16.69
N ALA A 241 33.82 -19.26 -15.41
CA ALA A 241 35.22 -19.28 -14.96
C ALA A 241 35.86 -20.68 -14.93
N ALA A 242 35.07 -21.76 -15.00
CA ALA A 242 35.57 -23.13 -15.07
C ALA A 242 35.78 -23.62 -16.52
N GLU A 243 35.20 -22.95 -17.51
CA GLU A 243 35.18 -23.39 -18.91
C GLU A 243 36.60 -23.57 -19.52
N PRO A 244 36.92 -24.70 -20.18
CA PRO A 244 38.27 -24.94 -20.73
C PRO A 244 38.72 -23.93 -21.80
N SER A 245 37.79 -23.27 -22.49
CA SER A 245 38.10 -22.22 -23.48
C SER A 245 38.76 -20.96 -22.88
N LYS A 246 38.76 -20.85 -21.54
CA LYS A 246 39.36 -19.73 -20.79
C LYS A 246 38.83 -18.36 -21.23
N ARG A 247 37.59 -18.28 -21.73
CA ARG A 247 36.98 -17.05 -22.26
C ARG A 247 36.58 -16.05 -21.18
N VAL A 248 36.29 -16.53 -19.98
CA VAL A 248 35.86 -15.73 -18.84
C VAL A 248 36.75 -15.99 -17.63
N SER A 249 37.15 -14.90 -16.97
CA SER A 249 37.85 -14.91 -15.68
C SER A 249 37.15 -13.94 -14.73
N VAL A 250 37.11 -14.29 -13.45
CA VAL A 250 36.35 -13.54 -12.44
C VAL A 250 37.28 -13.07 -11.34
N ILE A 251 37.14 -11.82 -10.92
CA ILE A 251 37.80 -11.25 -9.75
C ILE A 251 36.71 -10.88 -8.78
N LEU A 252 36.81 -11.31 -7.53
CA LEU A 252 35.83 -11.01 -6.49
C LEU A 252 36.50 -10.20 -5.40
N THR A 253 35.86 -9.16 -4.88
CA THR A 253 36.27 -8.58 -3.60
C THR A 253 35.27 -8.95 -2.51
N LEU A 254 35.74 -9.42 -1.36
CA LEU A 254 34.86 -9.78 -0.23
C LEU A 254 35.42 -9.27 1.09
N ARG A 255 34.54 -8.86 2.00
CA ARG A 255 34.93 -8.62 3.39
C ARG A 255 35.20 -9.93 4.14
N SER A 256 36.27 -9.97 4.93
CA SER A 256 36.63 -11.16 5.73
C SER A 256 35.48 -11.66 6.64
N ASP A 257 34.68 -10.73 7.17
CA ASP A 257 33.56 -11.05 8.07
C ASP A 257 32.42 -11.83 7.36
N PHE A 258 32.37 -11.77 6.03
CA PHE A 258 31.37 -12.45 5.19
C PHE A 258 31.89 -13.76 4.58
N LEU A 259 33.10 -14.18 4.94
CA LEU A 259 33.65 -15.46 4.46
C LEU A 259 32.77 -16.64 4.89
N GLY A 260 32.13 -16.57 6.07
CA GLY A 260 31.18 -17.58 6.54
C GLY A 260 29.96 -17.75 5.63
N GLU A 261 29.42 -16.67 5.08
CA GLU A 261 28.24 -16.70 4.19
C GLU A 261 28.51 -17.47 2.89
N THR A 262 29.77 -17.49 2.44
CA THR A 262 30.14 -18.24 1.24
C THR A 262 29.98 -19.76 1.40
N GLN A 263 29.81 -20.28 2.62
CA GLN A 263 29.52 -21.71 2.87
C GLN A 263 28.19 -22.16 2.26
N GLN A 264 27.25 -21.23 2.03
CA GLN A 264 26.02 -21.49 1.27
C GLN A 264 26.34 -21.96 -0.18
N HIS A 265 27.55 -21.65 -0.68
CA HIS A 265 28.05 -22.03 -2.00
C HIS A 265 29.41 -22.76 -1.87
N PRO A 266 29.42 -24.08 -1.58
CA PRO A 266 30.66 -24.80 -1.23
C PRO A 266 31.78 -24.71 -2.28
N ARG A 267 31.43 -24.72 -3.58
CA ARG A 267 32.39 -24.53 -4.68
C ARG A 267 33.09 -23.17 -4.59
N LEU A 268 32.35 -22.10 -4.28
CA LEU A 268 32.90 -20.75 -4.11
C LEU A 268 33.78 -20.66 -2.86
N ASN A 269 33.30 -21.16 -1.72
CA ASN A 269 34.04 -21.13 -0.46
C ASN A 269 35.41 -21.82 -0.58
N LYS A 270 35.47 -22.96 -1.28
CA LYS A 270 36.72 -23.67 -1.57
C LYS A 270 37.72 -22.79 -2.33
N LEU A 271 37.27 -22.00 -3.31
CA LEU A 271 38.12 -21.09 -4.08
C LEU A 271 38.71 -19.97 -3.22
N PHE A 272 37.98 -19.45 -2.23
CA PHE A 272 38.54 -18.50 -1.27
C PHE A 272 39.69 -19.11 -0.46
N SER A 273 39.61 -20.40 -0.11
CA SER A 273 40.70 -21.09 0.60
C SER A 273 41.90 -21.40 -0.29
N GLU A 274 41.69 -21.79 -1.54
CA GLU A 274 42.76 -22.27 -2.43
C GLU A 274 43.44 -21.15 -3.22
N GLN A 275 42.66 -20.14 -3.63
CA GLN A 275 43.07 -19.11 -4.59
C GLN A 275 43.01 -17.69 -4.01
N GLY A 276 42.47 -17.54 -2.79
CA GLY A 276 42.22 -16.25 -2.17
C GLY A 276 43.48 -15.45 -1.84
N PHE A 277 43.40 -14.12 -2.07
CA PHE A 277 44.39 -13.14 -1.65
C PHE A 277 43.84 -12.32 -0.48
N LEU A 278 44.35 -12.60 0.73
CA LEU A 278 44.09 -11.79 1.90
C LEU A 278 44.90 -10.49 1.80
N VAL A 279 44.22 -9.35 1.68
CA VAL A 279 44.86 -8.04 1.58
C VAL A 279 45.56 -7.71 2.90
N PRO A 280 46.90 -7.61 2.92
CA PRO A 280 47.63 -7.31 4.14
C PRO A 280 47.51 -5.83 4.49
N THR A 281 47.74 -5.53 5.76
CA THR A 281 47.90 -4.17 6.26
C THR A 281 49.12 -3.52 5.62
N MET A 282 49.01 -2.24 5.24
CA MET A 282 50.13 -1.49 4.67
C MET A 282 51.24 -1.34 5.71
N GLN A 283 52.48 -1.57 5.29
CA GLN A 283 53.65 -1.30 6.12
C GLN A 283 53.91 0.22 6.17
N PRO A 284 54.73 0.72 7.11
CA PRO A 284 55.03 2.15 7.22
C PRO A 284 55.56 2.75 5.92
N GLU A 285 56.38 2.01 5.19
CA GLU A 285 56.98 2.44 3.91
C GLU A 285 55.93 2.51 2.79
N ASP A 286 54.98 1.56 2.80
CA ASP A 286 53.86 1.55 1.88
C ASP A 286 52.96 2.78 2.12
N LEU A 287 52.70 3.12 3.38
CA LEU A 287 51.91 4.30 3.76
C LEU A 287 52.63 5.60 3.40
N GLU A 288 53.94 5.68 3.64
CA GLU A 288 54.76 6.83 3.28
C GLU A 288 54.69 7.11 1.77
N ALA A 289 54.82 6.07 0.94
CA ALA A 289 54.67 6.19 -0.51
C ALA A 289 53.25 6.66 -0.90
N ALA A 290 52.21 6.05 -0.31
CA ALA A 290 50.82 6.41 -0.56
C ALA A 290 50.44 7.84 -0.15
N ILE A 291 51.17 8.42 0.82
CA ILE A 291 50.98 9.80 1.28
C ILE A 291 51.78 10.77 0.39
N ALA A 292 53.09 10.56 0.27
CA ALA A 292 54.00 11.57 -0.26
C ALA A 292 54.04 11.62 -1.79
N GLN A 293 53.96 10.47 -2.48
CA GLN A 293 54.12 10.40 -3.94
C GLN A 293 52.99 11.08 -4.72
N PRO A 294 51.69 10.88 -4.38
CA PRO A 294 50.62 11.59 -5.08
C PRO A 294 50.74 13.12 -4.95
N ALA A 295 51.09 13.61 -3.75
CA ALA A 295 51.30 15.04 -3.52
C ALA A 295 52.47 15.59 -4.36
N ALA A 296 53.59 14.87 -4.38
CA ALA A 296 54.76 15.28 -5.15
C ALA A 296 54.45 15.37 -6.66
N GLN A 297 53.69 14.41 -7.20
CA GLN A 297 53.23 14.44 -8.59
C GLN A 297 52.25 15.59 -8.88
N ALA A 298 51.41 15.94 -7.91
CA ALA A 298 50.49 17.08 -8.00
C ALA A 298 51.19 18.44 -7.73
N GLY A 299 52.51 18.46 -7.61
CA GLY A 299 53.32 19.68 -7.53
C GLY A 299 53.61 20.19 -6.12
N TYR A 300 53.39 19.37 -5.07
CA TYR A 300 53.71 19.75 -3.69
C TYR A 300 54.40 18.63 -2.91
N LYS A 301 55.59 18.89 -2.40
CA LYS A 301 56.32 17.92 -1.58
C LYS A 301 55.97 18.13 -0.11
N LEU A 302 55.20 17.21 0.48
CA LEU A 302 54.90 17.21 1.91
C LEU A 302 56.18 17.07 2.75
N ASP A 303 56.23 17.77 3.88
CA ASP A 303 57.33 17.66 4.84
C ASP A 303 57.40 16.23 5.42
N SER A 304 58.61 15.66 5.49
CA SER A 304 58.85 14.33 6.04
C SER A 304 58.34 14.17 7.49
N ALA A 305 58.38 15.23 8.30
CA ALA A 305 57.87 15.20 9.67
C ALA A 305 56.35 14.99 9.69
N ILE A 306 55.62 15.66 8.79
CA ILE A 306 54.17 15.51 8.64
C ILE A 306 53.82 14.14 8.08
N VAL A 307 54.57 13.65 7.10
CA VAL A 307 54.36 12.30 6.56
C VAL A 307 54.55 11.24 7.66
N LYS A 308 55.61 11.34 8.47
CA LYS A 308 55.83 10.43 9.61
C LYS A 308 54.69 10.49 10.63
N LEU A 309 54.24 11.70 10.98
CA LEU A 309 53.12 11.89 11.89
C LEU A 309 51.83 11.24 11.36
N LEU A 310 51.53 11.40 10.06
CA LEU A 310 50.37 10.79 9.42
C LEU A 310 50.48 9.26 9.39
N VAL A 311 51.67 8.71 9.13
CA VAL A 311 51.93 7.26 9.19
C VAL A 311 51.70 6.74 10.61
N GLU A 312 52.30 7.37 11.63
CA GLU A 312 52.14 6.98 13.04
C GLU A 312 50.69 7.01 13.49
N GLN A 313 49.93 8.05 13.13
CA GLN A 313 48.50 8.17 13.47
C GLN A 313 47.59 7.17 12.73
N THR A 314 48.08 6.55 11.65
CA THR A 314 47.34 5.58 10.83
C THR A 314 47.60 4.13 11.27
N GLN A 315 48.73 3.85 11.93
CA GLN A 315 49.10 2.49 12.32
C GLN A 315 48.14 1.87 13.35
N GLY A 316 47.89 0.55 13.21
CA GLY A 316 47.11 -0.24 14.17
C GLY A 316 45.59 -0.01 14.15
N ARG A 317 45.05 0.70 13.15
CA ARG A 317 43.62 1.05 13.03
C ARG A 317 43.09 0.77 11.62
N GLU A 318 41.76 0.66 11.45
CA GLU A 318 41.09 0.69 10.13
C GLU A 318 41.12 2.12 9.56
N ALA A 319 42.33 2.65 9.30
CA ALA A 319 42.56 4.09 9.16
C ALA A 319 42.82 4.58 7.74
N LEU A 320 42.86 3.72 6.71
CA LEU A 320 43.10 4.20 5.34
C LEU A 320 42.04 5.20 4.83
N PRO A 321 40.72 4.99 5.06
CA PRO A 321 39.71 5.98 4.68
C PRO A 321 39.85 7.29 5.49
N LEU A 322 40.21 7.18 6.78
CA LEU A 322 40.45 8.35 7.65
C LEU A 322 41.67 9.14 7.18
N LEU A 323 42.74 8.44 6.81
CA LEU A 323 43.95 9.02 6.24
C LEU A 323 43.64 9.74 4.93
N GLN A 324 42.92 9.10 4.00
CA GLN A 324 42.52 9.75 2.74
C GLN A 324 41.65 10.99 2.98
N PHE A 325 40.74 10.95 3.96
CA PHE A 325 39.96 12.11 4.36
C PHE A 325 40.84 13.25 4.90
N ALA A 326 41.75 12.94 5.84
CA ALA A 326 42.69 13.92 6.39
C ALA A 326 43.59 14.52 5.30
N LEU A 327 44.14 13.71 4.39
CA LEU A 327 44.96 14.15 3.27
C LEU A 327 44.19 15.06 2.30
N THR A 328 42.92 14.75 2.05
CA THR A 328 42.05 15.60 1.23
C THR A 328 41.89 16.99 1.86
N ARG A 329 41.71 17.05 3.19
CA ARG A 329 41.60 18.30 3.94
C ARG A 329 42.91 19.08 3.99
N ILE A 330 44.03 18.39 4.20
CA ILE A 330 45.37 18.99 4.12
C ILE A 330 45.57 19.63 2.74
N TRP A 331 45.18 18.96 1.66
CA TRP A 331 45.30 19.51 0.32
C TRP A 331 44.39 20.73 0.08
N GLU A 332 43.15 20.70 0.57
CA GLU A 332 42.25 21.86 0.55
C GLU A 332 42.81 23.04 1.37
N GLY A 333 43.40 22.78 2.55
CA GLY A 333 44.10 23.76 3.36
C GLY A 333 45.28 24.40 2.62
N LEU A 334 46.12 23.57 1.99
CA LEU A 334 47.25 24.00 1.16
C LEU A 334 46.81 24.92 0.01
N GLN A 335 45.70 24.60 -0.67
CA GLN A 335 45.14 25.46 -1.73
C GLN A 335 44.70 26.83 -1.21
N ASN A 336 44.33 26.91 0.08
CA ASN A 336 43.97 28.15 0.77
C ASN A 336 45.17 28.80 1.50
N GLY A 337 46.38 28.29 1.33
CA GLY A 337 47.60 28.83 1.95
C GLY A 337 47.79 28.46 3.43
N VAL A 338 47.05 27.47 3.94
CA VAL A 338 47.17 26.95 5.31
C VAL A 338 48.23 25.85 5.36
N ASP A 339 49.04 25.84 6.42
CA ASP A 339 50.08 24.82 6.60
C ASP A 339 49.46 23.42 6.86
N PRO A 340 50.05 22.33 6.33
CA PRO A 340 49.58 20.97 6.60
C PRO A 340 49.52 20.59 8.08
N ALA A 341 50.48 21.06 8.89
CA ALA A 341 50.52 20.79 10.32
C ALA A 341 49.35 21.46 11.04
N GLU A 342 49.12 22.73 10.72
CA GLU A 342 47.99 23.51 11.25
C GLU A 342 46.65 22.87 10.87
N THR A 343 46.52 22.43 9.61
CA THR A 343 45.31 21.72 9.15
C THR A 343 45.10 20.42 9.93
N LEU A 344 46.15 19.62 10.10
CA LEU A 344 46.07 18.35 10.82
C LEU A 344 45.76 18.53 12.31
N GLU A 345 46.31 19.57 12.94
CA GLU A 345 46.03 19.95 14.33
C GLU A 345 44.57 20.38 14.50
N ASN A 346 44.07 21.25 13.62
CA ASN A 346 42.67 21.68 13.60
C ASN A 346 41.68 20.53 13.39
N LEU A 347 42.09 19.47 12.68
CA LEU A 347 41.31 18.26 12.50
C LEU A 347 41.33 17.33 13.73
N GLY A 348 42.23 17.55 14.70
CA GLY A 348 42.45 16.62 15.80
C GLY A 348 43.15 15.33 15.37
N GLY A 349 44.01 15.41 14.34
CA GLY A 349 44.72 14.28 13.76
C GLY A 349 43.88 13.42 12.79
N VAL A 350 44.49 12.36 12.26
CA VAL A 350 43.85 11.46 11.26
C VAL A 350 42.56 10.84 11.79
N GLY A 351 42.55 10.41 13.05
CA GLY A 351 41.36 9.81 13.68
C GLY A 351 40.26 10.82 14.00
N GLY A 352 40.62 12.09 14.26
CA GLY A 352 39.68 13.17 14.58
C GLY A 352 39.05 13.81 13.35
N ALA A 353 39.75 13.82 12.21
CA ALA A 353 39.35 14.59 11.02
C ALA A 353 37.92 14.31 10.56
N LEU A 354 37.55 13.02 10.46
CA LEU A 354 36.22 12.61 10.02
C LEU A 354 35.15 12.99 11.06
N THR A 355 35.43 12.71 12.33
CA THR A 355 34.51 12.93 13.44
C THR A 355 34.26 14.41 13.70
N GLY A 356 35.32 15.23 13.69
CA GLY A 356 35.23 16.68 13.87
C GLY A 356 34.43 17.33 12.77
N GLU A 357 34.61 16.93 11.51
CA GLU A 357 33.85 17.49 10.39
C GLU A 357 32.38 17.04 10.40
N ALA A 358 32.10 15.78 10.72
CA ALA A 358 30.74 15.29 10.91
C ALA A 358 30.02 16.06 12.02
N GLN A 359 30.71 16.27 13.15
CA GLN A 359 30.19 17.02 14.29
C GLN A 359 29.94 18.49 13.93
N ARG A 360 30.90 19.14 13.28
CA ARG A 360 30.79 20.55 12.85
C ARG A 360 29.61 20.75 11.90
N LEU A 361 29.46 19.89 10.89
CA LEU A 361 28.33 19.98 9.96
C LEU A 361 27.00 19.78 10.68
N TYR A 362 26.93 18.82 11.60
CA TYR A 362 25.74 18.59 12.40
C TYR A 362 25.40 19.77 13.32
N GLU A 363 26.39 20.38 13.97
CA GLU A 363 26.20 21.51 14.88
C GLU A 363 25.72 22.78 14.18
N THR A 364 26.07 22.96 12.91
CA THR A 364 25.59 24.10 12.10
C THR A 364 24.14 23.97 11.62
N LEU A 365 23.46 22.85 11.90
CA LEU A 365 22.04 22.69 11.62
C LEU A 365 21.19 23.33 12.72
N ASN A 366 19.98 23.77 12.39
CA ASN A 366 18.99 24.14 13.40
C ASN A 366 18.43 22.88 14.09
N GLU A 367 17.69 23.03 15.19
CA GLU A 367 17.20 21.89 15.98
C GLU A 367 16.24 20.96 15.20
N GLU A 368 15.46 21.48 14.26
CA GLU A 368 14.57 20.67 13.42
C GLU A 368 15.38 19.83 12.41
N ASP A 369 16.35 20.44 11.74
CA ASP A 369 17.24 19.79 10.79
C ASP A 369 18.18 18.79 11.47
N LYS A 370 18.61 19.04 12.72
CA LYS A 370 19.37 18.08 13.54
C LYS A 370 18.57 16.79 13.76
N ALA A 371 17.28 16.91 14.12
CA ALA A 371 16.42 15.74 14.29
C ALA A 371 16.25 14.95 12.98
N ILE A 372 16.14 15.64 11.83
CA ILE A 372 16.07 15.00 10.51
C ILE A 372 17.41 14.32 10.16
N ALA A 373 18.54 15.00 10.38
CA ALA A 373 19.87 14.44 10.12
C ALA A 373 20.12 13.18 10.96
N ARG A 374 19.79 13.22 12.26
CA ARG A 374 19.85 12.04 13.15
C ARG A 374 19.00 10.90 12.61
N ARG A 375 17.76 11.18 12.17
CA ARG A 375 16.88 10.16 11.56
C ARG A 375 17.49 9.55 10.29
N ILE A 376 18.08 10.37 9.42
CA ILE A 376 18.73 9.91 8.19
C ILE A 376 19.88 8.96 8.55
N PHE A 377 20.84 9.38 9.37
CA PHE A 377 21.99 8.53 9.69
C PHE A 377 21.59 7.22 10.40
N LEU A 378 20.59 7.24 11.28
CA LEU A 378 20.07 6.02 11.92
C LEU A 378 19.40 5.05 10.93
N ALA A 379 18.76 5.57 9.88
CA ALA A 379 18.13 4.75 8.84
C ALA A 379 19.15 4.05 7.93
N LEU A 380 20.33 4.64 7.77
CA LEU A 380 21.41 4.17 6.87
C LEU A 380 22.41 3.18 7.52
N VAL A 381 22.09 2.67 8.71
CA VAL A 381 22.94 1.70 9.43
C VAL A 381 22.18 0.40 9.62
N GLU A 382 22.72 -0.72 9.19
CA GLU A 382 22.21 -2.05 9.54
C GLU A 382 22.73 -2.47 10.92
N LEU A 383 21.85 -2.97 11.77
CA LEU A 383 22.19 -3.32 13.16
C LEU A 383 22.56 -4.79 13.19
N GLY A 384 23.83 -5.11 13.46
CA GLY A 384 24.28 -6.48 13.57
C GLY A 384 23.72 -7.18 14.81
N GLU A 385 23.23 -8.42 14.69
CA GLU A 385 22.91 -9.28 15.82
C GLU A 385 24.21 -9.91 16.35
N GLY A 386 24.94 -9.19 17.19
CA GLY A 386 26.24 -9.64 17.72
C GLY A 386 27.43 -9.45 16.77
N THR A 387 27.18 -8.94 15.56
CA THR A 387 28.20 -8.50 14.59
C THR A 387 28.33 -6.98 14.57
N LYS A 388 29.37 -6.45 13.91
CA LYS A 388 29.59 -5.00 13.80
C LYS A 388 28.47 -4.36 12.97
N ASN A 389 28.03 -3.16 13.36
CA ASN A 389 27.08 -2.35 12.58
C ASN A 389 27.66 -2.10 11.18
N THR A 390 26.84 -2.33 10.15
CA THR A 390 27.21 -2.13 8.75
C THR A 390 26.37 -1.02 8.14
N ARG A 391 26.73 -0.56 6.94
CA ARG A 391 25.91 0.42 6.21
C ARG A 391 24.70 -0.25 5.55
N ARG A 392 23.60 0.48 5.45
CA ARG A 392 22.36 0.09 4.77
C ARG A 392 21.99 1.16 3.73
N ARG A 393 21.39 0.74 2.62
CA ARG A 393 20.73 1.62 1.66
C ARG A 393 19.28 1.86 2.07
N ALA A 394 18.84 3.12 2.09
CA ALA A 394 17.46 3.50 2.34
C ALA A 394 16.91 4.32 1.18
N ALA A 395 15.65 4.10 0.81
CA ALA A 395 14.99 4.91 -0.20
C ALA A 395 14.72 6.31 0.34
N LEU A 396 14.75 7.35 -0.52
CA LEU A 396 14.43 8.71 -0.11
C LEU A 396 13.03 8.80 0.54
N SER A 397 12.08 8.02 0.02
CA SER A 397 10.72 7.92 0.57
C SER A 397 10.67 7.37 2.00
N GLU A 398 11.58 6.47 2.38
CA GLU A 398 11.70 5.93 3.74
C GLU A 398 12.18 7.01 4.74
N LEU A 399 13.02 7.93 4.27
CA LEU A 399 13.60 9.01 5.10
C LEU A 399 12.62 10.16 5.37
N ILE A 400 11.51 10.22 4.61
CA ILE A 400 10.49 11.26 4.69
C ILE A 400 9.34 10.79 5.59
N ALA A 401 9.25 11.37 6.80
CA ALA A 401 8.17 11.07 7.73
C ALA A 401 6.88 11.87 7.47
N ASP A 402 7.00 13.09 6.93
CA ASP A 402 5.91 14.00 6.54
C ASP A 402 6.30 14.69 5.23
N GLU A 403 5.36 14.87 4.30
CA GLU A 403 5.60 15.57 3.03
C GLU A 403 6.14 16.99 3.21
N LYS A 404 5.81 17.65 4.33
CA LYS A 404 6.34 18.98 4.66
C LYS A 404 7.86 18.98 4.89
N GLU A 405 8.41 17.87 5.39
CA GLU A 405 9.84 17.73 5.68
C GLU A 405 10.65 17.33 4.44
N ALA A 406 10.01 16.98 3.31
CA ALA A 406 10.68 16.45 2.13
C ALA A 406 11.76 17.39 1.57
N LYS A 407 11.54 18.71 1.63
CA LYS A 407 12.53 19.71 1.21
C LYS A 407 13.74 19.75 2.15
N SER A 408 13.52 19.73 3.46
CA SER A 408 14.59 19.72 4.46
C SER A 408 15.41 18.44 4.40
N VAL A 409 14.76 17.28 4.23
CA VAL A 409 15.43 15.98 4.06
C VAL A 409 16.41 16.03 2.87
N ARG A 410 15.96 16.51 1.71
CA ARG A 410 16.84 16.68 0.53
C ARG A 410 17.98 17.65 0.79
N SER A 411 17.69 18.82 1.36
CA SER A 411 18.73 19.82 1.67
C SER A 411 19.81 19.27 2.61
N ILE A 412 19.43 18.43 3.58
CA ILE A 412 20.38 17.79 4.49
C ILE A 412 21.21 16.75 3.72
N ILE A 413 20.56 15.88 2.93
CA ILE A 413 21.26 14.90 2.10
C ILE A 413 22.29 15.59 1.20
N ASP A 414 21.90 16.65 0.48
CA ASP A 414 22.78 17.41 -0.40
C ASP A 414 23.97 18.01 0.35
N ARG A 415 23.75 18.52 1.57
CA ARG A 415 24.80 19.09 2.42
C ARG A 415 25.82 18.04 2.86
N PHE A 416 25.37 16.84 3.22
CA PHE A 416 26.24 15.73 3.62
C PHE A 416 26.81 14.95 2.43
N ALA A 417 26.23 15.08 1.24
CA ALA A 417 26.72 14.52 -0.02
C ALA A 417 27.63 15.48 -0.82
N ALA A 418 27.80 16.72 -0.34
CA ALA A 418 28.58 17.75 -1.01
C ALA A 418 30.01 17.27 -1.36
N PRO A 419 30.58 17.67 -2.51
CA PRO A 419 31.82 17.10 -3.04
C PRO A 419 33.03 17.10 -2.10
N GLY A 420 33.16 18.10 -1.21
CA GLY A 420 34.26 18.15 -0.24
C GLY A 420 34.08 17.20 0.95
N VAL A 421 32.85 16.84 1.31
CA VAL A 421 32.53 16.08 2.52
C VAL A 421 32.23 14.61 2.19
N ARG A 422 31.27 14.38 1.28
CA ARG A 422 30.83 13.07 0.79
C ARG A 422 30.62 12.04 1.90
N PHE A 423 29.90 12.39 2.95
CA PHE A 423 29.47 11.43 3.99
C PHE A 423 28.30 10.58 3.54
N LEU A 424 27.46 11.11 2.66
CA LEU A 424 26.36 10.38 2.02
C LEU A 424 26.62 10.21 0.53
N ALA A 425 26.15 9.09 -0.01
CA ALA A 425 26.12 8.80 -1.43
C ALA A 425 24.67 8.55 -1.86
N THR A 426 24.32 9.08 -3.04
CA THR A 426 22.99 8.94 -3.65
C THR A 426 23.10 8.10 -4.93
N PHE A 427 22.15 7.19 -5.11
CA PHE A 427 22.08 6.28 -6.25
C PHE A 427 20.64 6.27 -6.78
N SER A 428 20.44 5.87 -8.03
CA SER A 428 19.10 5.68 -8.59
C SER A 428 18.86 4.20 -8.81
N ASP A 429 17.79 3.69 -8.20
CA ASP A 429 17.23 2.36 -8.42
C ASP A 429 15.91 2.49 -9.21
N LYS A 430 15.67 1.58 -10.15
CA LYS A 430 14.47 1.62 -11.01
C LYS A 430 13.19 1.29 -10.23
N GLN A 431 13.27 0.45 -9.20
CA GLN A 431 12.11 0.03 -8.40
C GLN A 431 11.86 0.97 -7.23
N SER A 432 12.93 1.35 -6.52
CA SER A 432 12.86 2.08 -5.24
C SER A 432 13.10 3.58 -5.39
N GLY A 433 13.49 4.05 -6.59
CA GLY A 433 13.79 5.46 -6.86
C GLY A 433 15.16 5.87 -6.34
N GLU A 434 15.27 7.07 -5.81
CA GLU A 434 16.53 7.58 -5.26
C GLU A 434 16.87 6.89 -3.92
N MET A 435 18.04 6.25 -3.88
CA MET A 435 18.58 5.52 -2.73
C MET A 435 19.73 6.29 -2.11
N ILE A 436 19.79 6.29 -0.78
CA ILE A 436 20.82 6.96 0.00
C ILE A 436 21.60 5.90 0.78
N GLU A 437 22.92 6.09 0.90
CA GLU A 437 23.81 5.26 1.71
C GLU A 437 24.87 6.13 2.40
N VAL A 438 25.45 5.65 3.50
CA VAL A 438 26.69 6.22 4.03
C VAL A 438 27.84 5.87 3.09
N ALA A 439 28.61 6.87 2.66
CA ALA A 439 29.70 6.69 1.70
C ALA A 439 30.74 5.67 2.20
N HIS A 440 31.05 5.68 3.51
CA HIS A 440 31.96 4.72 4.12
C HIS A 440 31.58 4.37 5.56
N GLU A 441 31.71 3.10 5.96
CA GLU A 441 31.46 2.62 7.34
C GLU A 441 32.35 3.25 8.42
N ALA A 442 33.40 3.98 8.00
CA ALA A 442 34.28 4.68 8.92
C ALA A 442 33.51 5.77 9.67
N MET A 443 32.50 6.37 9.03
CA MET A 443 31.56 7.30 9.66
C MET A 443 30.79 6.64 10.79
N ILE A 444 30.27 5.43 10.54
CA ILE A 444 29.49 4.68 11.53
C ILE A 444 30.36 4.40 12.75
N ARG A 445 31.60 3.93 12.55
CA ARG A 445 32.48 3.46 13.63
C ARG A 445 33.11 4.58 14.45
N ASN A 446 33.47 5.70 13.81
CA ASN A 446 34.30 6.74 14.44
C ASN A 446 33.49 7.97 14.87
N TRP A 447 32.27 8.17 14.37
CA TRP A 447 31.43 9.28 14.83
C TRP A 447 30.75 8.93 16.16
N GLY A 448 31.34 9.41 17.26
CA GLY A 448 30.87 9.10 18.62
C GLY A 448 29.39 9.42 18.85
N GLN A 449 28.91 10.54 18.30
CA GLN A 449 27.50 10.93 18.44
C GLN A 449 26.54 9.94 17.76
N LEU A 450 26.89 9.44 16.57
CA LEU A 450 26.12 8.41 15.88
C LEU A 450 26.13 7.07 16.63
N GLN A 451 27.26 6.69 17.23
CA GLN A 451 27.35 5.50 18.07
C GLN A 451 26.45 5.60 19.31
N GLU A 452 26.42 6.77 19.95
CA GLU A 452 25.53 7.04 21.08
C GLU A 452 24.06 6.93 20.66
N TRP A 453 23.69 7.52 19.53
CA TRP A 453 22.33 7.41 18.99
C TRP A 453 21.93 5.97 18.68
N LEU A 454 22.82 5.19 18.06
CA LEU A 454 22.57 3.79 17.74
C LEU A 454 22.36 2.95 19.01
N THR A 455 23.12 3.24 20.07
CA THR A 455 22.99 2.57 21.37
C THR A 455 21.67 2.94 22.05
N GLN A 456 21.30 4.22 22.08
CA GLN A 456 20.06 4.69 22.70
C GLN A 456 18.80 4.22 21.95
N CYS A 457 18.85 4.14 20.62
CA CYS A 457 17.68 3.89 19.80
C CYS A 457 17.56 2.44 19.30
N GLN A 458 18.44 1.51 19.71
CA GLN A 458 18.54 0.17 19.14
C GLN A 458 17.20 -0.60 19.15
N GLU A 459 16.48 -0.61 20.28
CA GLU A 459 15.17 -1.28 20.38
C GLU A 459 14.11 -0.62 19.50
N ASN A 460 14.08 0.71 19.48
CA ASN A 460 13.11 1.48 18.71
C ASN A 460 13.36 1.34 17.20
N LEU A 461 14.61 1.30 16.76
CA LEU A 461 14.96 1.06 15.37
C LEU A 461 14.56 -0.34 14.91
N ARG A 462 14.71 -1.37 15.75
CA ARG A 462 14.23 -2.73 15.45
C ARG A 462 12.70 -2.78 15.30
N LYS A 463 11.96 -2.12 16.20
CA LYS A 463 10.49 -2.03 16.10
C LYS A 463 10.07 -1.28 14.83
N LYS A 464 10.70 -0.14 14.55
CA LYS A 464 10.49 0.66 13.33
C LYS A 464 10.65 -0.21 12.08
N ARG A 465 11.78 -0.91 11.95
CA ARG A 465 12.08 -1.75 10.78
C ARG A 465 11.04 -2.84 10.54
N LYS A 466 10.62 -3.54 11.61
CA LYS A 466 9.58 -4.57 11.50
C LYS A 466 8.26 -4.01 10.96
N ILE A 467 7.89 -2.79 11.37
CA ILE A 467 6.65 -2.14 10.91
C ILE A 467 6.80 -1.68 9.46
N GLU A 468 7.94 -1.09 9.09
CA GLU A 468 8.21 -0.60 7.73
C GLU A 468 8.30 -1.75 6.71
N GLN A 469 8.99 -2.84 7.05
CA GLN A 469 9.06 -4.02 6.20
C GLN A 469 7.66 -4.64 5.97
N ALA A 470 6.83 -4.71 7.01
CA ALA A 470 5.45 -5.17 6.87
C ALA A 470 4.60 -4.22 6.00
N ALA A 471 4.90 -2.93 6.02
CA ALA A 471 4.23 -1.93 5.19
C ALA A 471 4.63 -2.05 3.71
N GLU A 472 5.91 -2.34 3.41
CA GLU A 472 6.39 -2.65 2.06
C GLU A 472 5.70 -3.90 1.53
N GLU A 473 5.69 -5.00 2.30
CA GLU A 473 5.02 -6.24 1.89
C GLU A 473 3.51 -6.01 1.65
N TRP A 474 2.87 -5.17 2.46
CA TRP A 474 1.47 -4.79 2.26
C TRP A 474 1.24 -4.09 0.91
N VAL A 475 2.17 -3.23 0.47
CA VAL A 475 2.12 -2.59 -0.86
C VAL A 475 2.33 -3.61 -1.96
N ASP A 476 3.33 -4.49 -1.83
CA ASP A 476 3.64 -5.53 -2.81
C ASP A 476 2.45 -6.50 -3.01
N LYS A 477 1.65 -6.71 -1.96
CA LYS A 477 0.40 -7.49 -2.00
C LYS A 477 -0.83 -6.65 -2.37
N GLY A 478 -0.64 -5.50 -3.01
CA GLY A 478 -1.72 -4.66 -3.54
C GLY A 478 -2.57 -3.98 -2.48
N LYS A 479 -1.99 -3.67 -1.31
CA LYS A 479 -2.68 -3.07 -0.15
C LYS A 479 -3.87 -3.90 0.35
N SER A 480 -3.80 -5.22 0.23
CA SER A 480 -4.87 -6.13 0.67
C SER A 480 -5.18 -6.00 2.16
N LYS A 481 -6.47 -6.12 2.51
CA LYS A 481 -6.93 -6.12 3.91
C LYS A 481 -6.48 -7.37 4.67
N GLU A 482 -6.00 -8.40 4.01
CA GLU A 482 -5.55 -9.65 4.67
C GLU A 482 -4.16 -9.51 5.26
N TYR A 483 -3.30 -8.68 4.64
CA TYR A 483 -1.90 -8.49 5.00
C TYR A 483 -1.66 -7.32 5.98
N VAL A 484 -2.70 -6.87 6.69
CA VAL A 484 -2.60 -5.81 7.70
C VAL A 484 -2.31 -6.36 9.10
N LEU A 485 -1.69 -5.54 9.96
CA LEU A 485 -1.40 -5.92 11.35
C LEU A 485 -2.69 -6.22 12.13
N GLN A 486 -2.65 -7.23 13.00
CA GLN A 486 -3.76 -7.64 13.85
C GLN A 486 -3.29 -7.95 15.28
N GLY A 487 -4.22 -7.86 16.24
CA GLY A 487 -4.00 -8.26 17.62
C GLY A 487 -2.83 -7.53 18.29
N ARG A 488 -1.88 -8.29 18.85
CA ARG A 488 -0.73 -7.73 19.59
C ARG A 488 0.17 -6.87 18.70
N SER A 489 0.48 -7.30 17.48
CA SER A 489 1.37 -6.56 16.57
C SER A 489 0.81 -5.19 16.18
N LEU A 490 -0.52 -5.06 16.04
CA LEU A 490 -1.17 -3.77 15.79
C LEU A 490 -1.14 -2.86 17.03
N ARG A 491 -1.32 -3.42 18.23
CA ARG A 491 -1.21 -2.66 19.47
C ARG A 491 0.20 -2.11 19.65
N ASP A 492 1.20 -2.98 19.50
CA ASP A 492 2.62 -2.61 19.64
C ASP A 492 3.01 -1.55 18.60
N ALA A 493 2.57 -1.67 17.34
CA ALA A 493 2.82 -0.67 16.30
C ALA A 493 2.12 0.67 16.58
N ARG A 494 0.94 0.65 17.20
CA ARG A 494 0.21 1.85 17.59
C ARG A 494 0.85 2.56 18.78
N GLU A 495 1.21 1.80 19.81
CA GLU A 495 1.94 2.34 20.98
C GLU A 495 3.25 2.97 20.52
N PHE A 496 3.96 2.30 19.61
CA PHE A 496 5.14 2.85 18.96
C PHE A 496 4.82 4.16 18.23
N MET A 497 3.85 4.17 17.30
CA MET A 497 3.46 5.38 16.56
C MET A 497 3.02 6.55 17.47
N GLN A 498 2.39 6.27 18.61
CA GLN A 498 1.98 7.28 19.58
C GLN A 498 3.17 7.86 20.36
N ALA A 499 4.10 7.00 20.79
CA ALA A 499 5.32 7.42 21.50
C ALA A 499 6.24 8.31 20.64
N GLN A 500 6.11 8.25 19.32
CA GLN A 500 6.91 9.05 18.38
C GLN A 500 6.42 10.48 18.16
N LYS A 501 5.24 10.86 18.67
CA LYS A 501 4.82 12.27 18.64
C LYS A 501 5.80 13.17 19.39
N ASP A 502 6.51 12.61 20.37
CA ASP A 502 7.49 13.32 21.20
C ASP A 502 8.94 13.12 20.72
N TYR A 503 9.22 12.10 19.89
CA TYR A 503 10.56 11.76 19.38
C TYR A 503 10.57 11.61 17.85
N ARG A 504 10.80 12.71 17.12
CA ARG A 504 10.86 12.73 15.63
C ARG A 504 11.99 11.88 15.03
N GLU A 505 13.01 11.56 15.82
CA GLU A 505 14.26 10.93 15.40
C GLU A 505 14.11 9.47 14.96
N THR A 506 13.08 8.77 15.46
CA THR A 506 12.77 7.38 15.04
C THR A 506 11.51 7.29 14.21
N ALA A 507 10.93 8.42 13.78
CA ALA A 507 9.63 8.51 13.12
C ALA A 507 9.45 7.44 12.01
N LEU A 508 8.29 6.77 12.02
CA LEU A 508 7.84 5.89 10.94
C LEU A 508 7.71 6.66 9.62
N SER A 509 8.03 5.99 8.52
CA SER A 509 7.78 6.49 7.16
C SER A 509 6.29 6.81 6.94
N SER A 510 6.02 7.66 5.94
CA SER A 510 4.64 7.97 5.51
C SER A 510 3.85 6.70 5.17
N LEU A 511 4.49 5.75 4.48
CA LEU A 511 3.91 4.46 4.12
C LEU A 511 3.57 3.61 5.35
N ALA A 512 4.47 3.51 6.32
CA ALA A 512 4.23 2.74 7.54
C ALA A 512 3.09 3.34 8.39
N LYS A 513 2.97 4.67 8.43
CA LYS A 513 1.81 5.33 9.06
C LYS A 513 0.50 4.98 8.35
N GLU A 514 0.49 5.00 7.02
CA GLU A 514 -0.66 4.56 6.22
C GLU A 514 -1.03 3.11 6.56
N PHE A 515 -0.05 2.22 6.59
CA PHE A 515 -0.24 0.81 6.91
C PHE A 515 -0.83 0.57 8.31
N VAL A 516 -0.29 1.22 9.34
CA VAL A 516 -0.80 1.10 10.72
C VAL A 516 -2.23 1.65 10.82
N THR A 517 -2.53 2.77 10.15
CA THR A 517 -3.89 3.33 10.14
C THR A 517 -4.88 2.45 9.38
N ALA A 518 -4.49 1.84 8.26
CA ALA A 518 -5.30 0.87 7.53
C ALA A 518 -5.59 -0.38 8.37
N SER A 519 -4.57 -0.90 9.06
CA SER A 519 -4.67 -2.01 10.01
C SER A 519 -5.68 -1.71 11.12
N TRP A 520 -5.63 -0.49 11.68
CA TRP A 520 -6.55 -0.06 12.72
C TRP A 520 -8.01 0.07 12.24
N ARG A 521 -8.23 0.56 11.02
CA ARG A 521 -9.59 0.65 10.42
C ARG A 521 -10.22 -0.72 10.27
N LYS A 522 -9.45 -1.75 9.87
CA LYS A 522 -9.93 -3.12 9.76
C LYS A 522 -10.34 -3.70 11.11
N GLU A 523 -9.47 -3.64 12.12
CA GLU A 523 -9.77 -4.19 13.45
C GLU A 523 -11.04 -3.57 14.05
N ARG A 524 -11.24 -2.26 13.84
CA ARG A 524 -12.47 -1.57 14.26
C ARG A 524 -13.70 -2.13 13.53
N GLY A 525 -13.64 -2.32 12.21
CA GLY A 525 -14.73 -2.91 11.43
C GLY A 525 -15.08 -4.34 11.87
N ASP A 526 -14.08 -5.16 12.17
CA ASP A 526 -14.31 -6.55 12.59
C ASP A 526 -14.83 -6.65 14.03
N ARG A 527 -14.40 -5.77 14.94
CA ARG A 527 -14.99 -5.68 16.29
C ARG A 527 -16.47 -5.31 16.26
N TRP A 528 -16.88 -4.41 15.36
CA TRP A 528 -18.29 -4.02 15.21
C TRP A 528 -19.17 -5.15 14.65
N LYS A 529 -18.63 -6.03 13.80
CA LYS A 529 -19.36 -7.24 13.35
C LYS A 529 -19.58 -8.21 14.50
N VAL A 530 -18.58 -8.41 15.36
CA VAL A 530 -18.67 -9.30 16.52
C VAL A 530 -19.61 -8.74 17.58
N THR A 531 -19.49 -7.47 17.97
CA THR A 531 -20.43 -6.86 18.93
C THR A 531 -21.85 -6.75 18.40
N GLY A 532 -22.03 -6.51 17.09
CA GLY A 532 -23.34 -6.57 16.43
C GLY A 532 -24.00 -7.95 16.54
N PHE A 533 -23.21 -9.03 16.42
CA PHE A 533 -23.70 -10.40 16.55
C PHE A 533 -24.10 -10.75 17.99
N PHE A 534 -23.35 -10.30 19.00
CA PHE A 534 -23.63 -10.58 20.41
C PHE A 534 -24.83 -9.79 20.98
N LEU A 535 -25.13 -8.60 20.45
CA LEU A 535 -26.31 -7.81 20.87
C LEU A 535 -27.62 -8.27 20.21
N ALA A 536 -27.57 -8.76 18.97
CA ALA A 536 -28.77 -9.12 18.20
C ALA A 536 -29.40 -10.46 18.64
N PHE A 537 -28.57 -11.45 19.00
CA PHE A 537 -29.04 -12.81 19.31
C PHE A 537 -30.01 -12.91 20.52
N PRO A 538 -29.74 -12.29 21.69
CA PRO A 538 -30.67 -12.32 22.82
C PRO A 538 -31.95 -11.50 22.56
N LEU A 539 -31.88 -10.45 21.74
CA LEU A 539 -33.03 -9.63 21.38
C LEU A 539 -34.02 -10.40 20.48
N ILE A 540 -33.50 -11.17 19.52
CA ILE A 540 -34.32 -12.00 18.62
C ILE A 540 -34.97 -13.15 19.40
N GLY A 541 -34.24 -13.79 20.32
CA GLY A 541 -34.78 -14.86 21.16
C GLY A 541 -35.93 -14.39 22.05
N THR A 542 -35.79 -13.23 22.68
CA THR A 542 -36.85 -12.65 23.54
C THR A 542 -38.09 -12.22 22.73
N LEU A 543 -37.90 -11.64 21.54
CA LEU A 543 -39.00 -11.29 20.64
C LEU A 543 -39.77 -12.52 20.10
N MET A 544 -39.08 -13.63 19.80
CA MET A 544 -39.74 -14.88 19.40
C MET A 544 -40.59 -15.49 20.53
N ILE A 545 -40.07 -15.50 21.76
CA ILE A 545 -40.82 -16.01 22.92
C ILE A 545 -42.06 -15.16 23.17
N LEU A 546 -41.95 -13.83 23.07
CA LEU A 546 -43.07 -12.91 23.21
C LEU A 546 -44.13 -13.13 22.11
N HIS A 547 -43.71 -13.31 20.85
CA HIS A 547 -44.62 -13.62 19.74
C HIS A 547 -45.40 -14.92 19.98
N PHE A 548 -44.71 -15.97 20.45
CA PHE A 548 -45.33 -17.26 20.74
C PHE A 548 -46.32 -17.18 21.92
N LEU A 549 -45.99 -16.43 22.97
CA LEU A 549 -46.88 -16.18 24.12
C LEU A 549 -48.16 -15.44 23.70
N VAL A 550 -48.06 -14.45 22.82
CA VAL A 550 -49.24 -13.70 22.34
C VAL A 550 -50.15 -14.60 21.50
N ILE A 551 -49.59 -15.45 20.62
CA ILE A 551 -50.39 -16.42 19.84
C ILE A 551 -51.09 -17.42 20.77
N PHE A 552 -50.39 -17.95 21.76
CA PHE A 552 -50.95 -18.91 22.72
C PHE A 552 -52.11 -18.31 23.53
N ARG A 553 -51.96 -17.07 24.04
CA ARG A 553 -53.06 -16.37 24.73
C ARG A 553 -54.24 -16.07 23.79
N ALA A 554 -53.98 -15.71 22.54
CA ALA A 554 -55.02 -15.46 21.55
C ALA A 554 -55.92 -16.69 21.34
N GLU A 555 -55.34 -17.88 21.28
CA GLU A 555 -56.12 -19.12 21.14
C GLU A 555 -56.99 -19.43 22.36
N GLN A 556 -56.53 -19.11 23.57
CA GLN A 556 -57.31 -19.32 24.79
C GLN A 556 -58.50 -18.36 24.85
N MET A 557 -58.28 -17.09 24.56
CA MET A 557 -59.33 -16.06 24.49
C MET A 557 -60.41 -16.41 23.46
N MET A 558 -60.01 -16.86 22.28
CA MET A 558 -60.93 -17.20 21.18
C MET A 558 -61.77 -18.48 21.42
N LYS A 559 -61.60 -19.16 22.55
CA LYS A 559 -62.33 -20.38 22.94
C LYS A 559 -63.24 -20.20 24.16
N SER A 560 -63.14 -19.10 24.91
CA SER A 560 -64.03 -18.86 26.06
C SER A 560 -65.45 -18.59 25.57
N LYS A 561 -66.44 -19.18 26.26
CA LYS A 561 -67.87 -19.03 25.94
C LYS A 561 -68.62 -18.16 26.94
N GLU A 562 -67.90 -17.56 27.86
CA GLU A 562 -68.46 -16.64 28.85
C GLU A 562 -68.44 -15.24 28.23
N CYS A 563 -69.61 -14.59 28.18
CA CYS A 563 -69.77 -13.23 27.61
C CYS A 563 -69.26 -12.17 28.61
N GLU A 564 -68.07 -12.40 29.17
CA GLU A 564 -67.37 -11.47 30.05
C GLU A 564 -66.21 -10.82 29.27
N PRO A 565 -66.08 -9.49 29.28
CA PRO A 565 -65.05 -8.80 28.52
C PRO A 565 -63.64 -9.17 29.02
N ASN A 566 -62.76 -9.55 28.10
CA ASN A 566 -61.36 -9.84 28.41
C ASN A 566 -60.51 -8.56 28.26
N LEU A 567 -59.88 -8.13 29.35
CA LEU A 567 -59.00 -6.95 29.37
C LEU A 567 -57.84 -7.02 28.37
N ASP A 568 -57.36 -8.22 28.04
CA ASP A 568 -56.25 -8.41 27.11
C ASP A 568 -56.70 -8.46 25.64
N ALA A 569 -57.99 -8.66 25.37
CA ALA A 569 -58.50 -8.87 24.02
C ALA A 569 -58.16 -7.76 23.03
N PRO A 570 -58.34 -6.47 23.37
CA PRO A 570 -58.08 -5.40 22.41
C PRO A 570 -56.60 -5.32 22.02
N PHE A 571 -55.69 -5.63 22.95
CA PHE A 571 -54.25 -5.64 22.72
C PHE A 571 -53.84 -6.81 21.83
N ILE A 572 -54.33 -8.01 22.14
CA ILE A 572 -54.05 -9.22 21.37
C ILE A 572 -54.57 -9.07 19.93
N LEU A 573 -55.81 -8.61 19.76
CA LEU A 573 -56.38 -8.42 18.42
C LEU A 573 -55.66 -7.32 17.64
N ARG A 574 -55.27 -6.20 18.26
CA ARG A 574 -54.44 -5.18 17.59
C ARG A 574 -53.13 -5.76 17.10
N TYR A 575 -52.47 -6.57 17.93
CA TYR A 575 -51.23 -7.24 17.55
C TYR A 575 -51.43 -8.21 16.37
N MET A 576 -52.44 -9.08 16.45
CA MET A 576 -52.75 -10.04 15.39
C MET A 576 -53.08 -9.35 14.06
N LEU A 577 -53.87 -8.28 14.09
CA LEU A 577 -54.25 -7.53 12.89
C LEU A 577 -53.05 -6.76 12.31
N TRP A 578 -52.15 -6.27 13.15
CA TRP A 578 -50.90 -5.61 12.74
C TRP A 578 -49.90 -6.58 12.11
N THR A 579 -49.79 -7.81 12.64
CA THR A 579 -48.97 -8.88 12.05
C THR A 579 -49.61 -9.52 10.80
N GLY A 580 -50.77 -9.03 10.37
CA GLY A 580 -51.42 -9.43 9.12
C GLY A 580 -52.41 -10.59 9.24
N TYR A 581 -52.73 -11.05 10.46
CA TYR A 581 -53.73 -12.09 10.68
C TYR A 581 -55.14 -11.52 10.44
N LYS A 582 -55.83 -12.01 9.41
CA LYS A 582 -57.15 -11.49 8.98
C LYS A 582 -58.28 -12.53 9.03
N GLU A 583 -57.97 -13.78 9.34
CA GLU A 583 -58.95 -14.88 9.40
C GLU A 583 -59.50 -15.09 10.82
N LEU A 584 -60.57 -14.38 11.16
CA LEU A 584 -61.20 -14.34 12.49
C LEU A 584 -62.63 -14.92 12.49
N GLN A 585 -62.87 -15.85 11.58
CA GLN A 585 -64.14 -16.56 11.42
C GLN A 585 -64.42 -17.57 12.53
N ASN A 586 -65.70 -17.79 12.85
CA ASN A 586 -66.15 -18.73 13.89
C ASN A 586 -65.58 -18.42 15.29
N ARG A 587 -65.34 -17.15 15.62
CA ARG A 587 -64.78 -16.73 16.90
C ARG A 587 -65.83 -16.11 17.80
N ASP A 588 -65.63 -16.23 19.11
CA ASP A 588 -66.46 -15.56 20.11
C ASP A 588 -65.75 -14.29 20.59
N PHE A 589 -66.41 -13.15 20.42
CA PHE A 589 -66.02 -11.81 20.87
C PHE A 589 -67.17 -11.19 21.68
N CYS A 590 -68.02 -12.02 22.30
CA CYS A 590 -69.16 -11.55 23.08
C CYS A 590 -68.71 -10.64 24.23
N GLY A 591 -69.32 -9.45 24.34
CA GLY A 591 -69.04 -8.48 25.40
C GLY A 591 -67.74 -7.69 25.22
N GLU A 592 -66.91 -8.00 24.22
CA GLU A 592 -65.56 -7.44 24.10
C GLU A 592 -65.53 -5.93 23.80
N ILE A 593 -64.52 -5.23 24.35
CA ILE A 593 -64.30 -3.80 24.16
C ILE A 593 -63.36 -3.57 22.97
N LEU A 594 -63.92 -3.59 21.77
CA LEU A 594 -63.22 -3.51 20.47
C LEU A 594 -63.27 -2.10 19.85
N THR A 595 -63.47 -1.06 20.67
CA THR A 595 -63.55 0.33 20.24
C THR A 595 -62.29 0.76 19.46
N GLY A 596 -62.48 1.34 18.27
CA GLY A 596 -61.41 1.88 17.44
C GLY A 596 -60.47 0.84 16.81
N ILE A 597 -60.80 -0.44 16.86
CA ILE A 597 -59.95 -1.50 16.29
C ILE A 597 -60.04 -1.52 14.75
N ASP A 598 -58.93 -1.87 14.08
CA ASP A 598 -58.86 -1.93 12.61
C ASP A 598 -59.04 -3.34 12.05
N PHE A 599 -60.30 -3.73 11.90
CA PHE A 599 -60.70 -4.95 11.22
C PHE A 599 -60.71 -4.84 9.69
N LYS A 600 -60.18 -3.78 9.06
CA LYS A 600 -60.27 -3.61 7.60
C LYS A 600 -59.86 -4.88 6.84
N ARG A 601 -60.76 -5.32 5.95
CA ARG A 601 -60.66 -6.54 5.13
C ARG A 601 -60.48 -7.86 5.91
N ALA A 602 -60.74 -7.86 7.21
CA ALA A 602 -60.78 -9.09 7.99
C ALA A 602 -62.06 -9.89 7.72
N ASN A 603 -61.97 -11.19 7.95
CA ASN A 603 -63.06 -12.13 7.85
C ASN A 603 -63.53 -12.52 9.25
N LEU A 604 -64.68 -12.01 9.70
CA LEU A 604 -65.32 -12.36 10.97
C LEU A 604 -66.66 -13.10 10.73
N SER A 605 -66.76 -13.80 9.59
CA SER A 605 -67.97 -14.54 9.25
C SER A 605 -68.26 -15.58 10.33
N TYR A 606 -69.54 -15.77 10.65
CA TYR A 606 -70.02 -16.70 11.68
C TYR A 606 -69.55 -16.41 13.12
N SER A 607 -68.88 -15.29 13.36
CA SER A 607 -68.41 -14.92 14.69
C SER A 607 -69.52 -14.30 15.54
N SER A 608 -69.36 -14.34 16.86
CA SER A 608 -70.25 -13.68 17.82
C SER A 608 -69.61 -12.37 18.31
N LEU A 609 -70.28 -11.25 18.09
CA LEU A 609 -69.97 -9.91 18.60
C LEU A 609 -71.16 -9.38 19.43
N GLN A 610 -71.91 -10.30 20.02
CA GLN A 610 -73.07 -9.96 20.86
C GLN A 610 -72.59 -9.11 22.05
N ASN A 611 -73.31 -8.04 22.38
CA ASN A 611 -72.96 -7.08 23.44
C ASN A 611 -71.58 -6.40 23.28
N ALA A 612 -70.86 -6.59 22.17
CA ALA A 612 -69.52 -6.03 21.98
C ALA A 612 -69.58 -4.51 21.75
N SER A 613 -68.54 -3.80 22.20
CA SER A 613 -68.33 -2.38 21.92
C SER A 613 -67.39 -2.20 20.73
N LEU A 614 -67.90 -1.71 19.61
CA LEU A 614 -67.20 -1.52 18.33
C LEU A 614 -67.25 -0.05 17.90
N GLY A 615 -67.43 0.88 18.84
CA GLY A 615 -67.48 2.31 18.54
C GLY A 615 -66.23 2.75 17.77
N ASN A 616 -66.38 3.54 16.72
CA ASN A 616 -65.28 4.01 15.87
C ASN A 616 -64.41 2.89 15.23
N ALA A 617 -64.81 1.62 15.29
CA ALA A 617 -64.03 0.53 14.69
C ALA A 617 -64.02 0.64 13.16
N ASN A 618 -62.89 0.28 12.55
CA ASN A 618 -62.75 0.24 11.10
C ASN A 618 -63.04 -1.17 10.58
N LEU A 619 -64.26 -1.39 10.14
CA LEU A 619 -64.78 -2.62 9.54
C LEU A 619 -64.93 -2.49 8.02
N ARG A 620 -64.12 -1.64 7.38
CA ARG A 620 -64.22 -1.42 5.93
C ARG A 620 -63.86 -2.70 5.16
N GLY A 621 -64.76 -3.12 4.26
CA GLY A 621 -64.57 -4.28 3.40
C GLY A 621 -64.46 -5.61 4.15
N THR A 622 -64.97 -5.70 5.37
CA THR A 622 -64.96 -6.94 6.15
C THR A 622 -66.01 -7.93 5.66
N SER A 623 -65.70 -9.23 5.80
CA SER A 623 -66.73 -10.27 5.70
C SER A 623 -67.33 -10.51 7.08
N LEU A 624 -68.62 -10.23 7.21
CA LEU A 624 -69.43 -10.31 8.42
C LEU A 624 -70.68 -11.18 8.18
N ILE A 625 -70.54 -12.17 7.29
CA ILE A 625 -71.64 -13.04 6.88
C ILE A 625 -72.10 -13.84 8.09
N ARG A 626 -73.40 -13.77 8.40
CA ARG A 626 -74.03 -14.47 9.54
C ARG A 626 -73.38 -14.16 10.91
N THR A 627 -72.68 -13.03 11.02
CA THR A 627 -72.10 -12.58 12.29
C THR A 627 -73.20 -12.11 13.24
N ASN A 628 -73.04 -12.38 14.54
CA ASN A 628 -73.99 -11.99 15.57
C ASN A 628 -73.60 -10.66 16.22
N PHE A 629 -74.33 -9.58 15.95
CA PHE A 629 -74.19 -8.25 16.53
C PHE A 629 -75.35 -7.88 17.45
N GLN A 630 -76.07 -8.85 18.02
CA GLN A 630 -77.16 -8.57 18.95
C GLN A 630 -76.71 -7.67 20.09
N ASN A 631 -77.42 -6.57 20.32
CA ASN A 631 -77.11 -5.53 21.31
C ASN A 631 -75.68 -4.92 21.21
N ALA A 632 -74.99 -5.06 20.08
CA ALA A 632 -73.65 -4.50 19.91
C ALA A 632 -73.68 -2.98 19.73
N PHE A 633 -72.62 -2.30 20.17
CA PHE A 633 -72.45 -0.85 20.05
C PHE A 633 -71.50 -0.51 18.90
N LEU A 634 -72.03 -0.17 17.73
CA LEU A 634 -71.28 0.20 16.52
C LEU A 634 -71.37 1.71 16.20
N VAL A 635 -71.45 2.55 17.23
CA VAL A 635 -71.55 4.00 17.08
C VAL A 635 -70.37 4.54 16.27
N GLU A 636 -70.65 5.28 15.20
CA GLU A 636 -69.66 5.85 14.27
C GLU A 636 -68.69 4.82 13.63
N ALA A 637 -69.03 3.52 13.65
CA ALA A 637 -68.20 2.50 13.04
C ALA A 637 -68.15 2.66 11.50
N ASN A 638 -66.98 2.39 10.91
CA ASN A 638 -66.78 2.43 9.47
C ASN A 638 -67.02 1.04 8.86
N LEU A 639 -68.19 0.84 8.29
CA LEU A 639 -68.68 -0.40 7.66
C LEU A 639 -68.76 -0.28 6.13
N ILE A 640 -67.99 0.63 5.52
CA ILE A 640 -68.02 0.85 4.07
C ILE A 640 -67.70 -0.47 3.35
N ALA A 641 -68.54 -0.84 2.39
CA ALA A 641 -68.36 -2.03 1.56
C ALA A 641 -68.21 -3.36 2.34
N SER A 642 -68.66 -3.43 3.59
CA SER A 642 -68.68 -4.70 4.34
C SER A 642 -69.81 -5.61 3.87
N ILE A 643 -69.63 -6.91 4.07
CA ILE A 643 -70.58 -7.96 3.65
C ILE A 643 -71.21 -8.56 4.90
N MET A 644 -72.40 -8.09 5.26
CA MET A 644 -73.21 -8.48 6.44
C MET A 644 -74.45 -9.31 6.04
N LYS A 645 -74.32 -10.16 5.03
CA LYS A 645 -75.42 -11.03 4.58
C LYS A 645 -75.90 -11.90 5.74
N ASP A 646 -77.22 -11.93 5.97
CA ASP A 646 -77.87 -12.69 7.04
C ASP A 646 -77.32 -12.39 8.46
N ALA A 647 -76.70 -11.23 8.68
CA ALA A 647 -76.18 -10.85 10.01
C ALA A 647 -77.33 -10.62 11.01
N LYS A 648 -77.10 -10.99 12.28
CA LYS A 648 -78.07 -10.77 13.37
C LYS A 648 -77.73 -9.46 14.06
N MET A 649 -78.57 -8.44 13.97
CA MET A 649 -78.26 -7.08 14.42
C MET A 649 -79.38 -6.50 15.31
N GLN A 650 -80.16 -7.36 15.98
CA GLN A 650 -81.28 -6.92 16.82
C GLN A 650 -80.79 -6.02 17.96
N ASN A 651 -81.51 -4.93 18.20
CA ASN A 651 -81.21 -3.92 19.22
C ASN A 651 -79.78 -3.33 19.14
N SER A 652 -79.07 -3.49 18.02
CA SER A 652 -77.72 -2.94 17.87
C SER A 652 -77.77 -1.42 17.71
N ASN A 653 -76.73 -0.73 18.18
CA ASN A 653 -76.62 0.72 18.08
C ASN A 653 -75.62 1.12 16.99
N LEU A 654 -76.13 1.56 15.84
CA LEU A 654 -75.36 2.02 14.67
C LEU A 654 -75.48 3.54 14.47
N LEU A 655 -75.70 4.31 15.53
CA LEU A 655 -75.78 5.77 15.47
C LEU A 655 -74.56 6.34 14.71
N GLY A 656 -74.80 7.07 13.62
CA GLY A 656 -73.76 7.70 12.82
C GLY A 656 -72.83 6.75 12.05
N ALA A 657 -73.10 5.43 12.05
CA ALA A 657 -72.24 4.46 11.37
C ALA A 657 -72.21 4.68 9.85
N ASN A 658 -71.07 4.41 9.21
CA ASN A 658 -70.91 4.55 7.77
C ASN A 658 -71.00 3.19 7.06
N LEU A 659 -72.16 2.92 6.48
CA LEU A 659 -72.54 1.68 5.81
C LEU A 659 -72.53 1.83 4.27
N LYS A 660 -71.86 2.85 3.73
CA LYS A 660 -71.86 3.11 2.28
C LYS A 660 -71.43 1.89 1.48
N ASN A 661 -72.19 1.53 0.45
CA ASN A 661 -71.97 0.38 -0.44
C ASN A 661 -71.87 -0.99 0.28
N SER A 662 -72.38 -1.11 1.51
CA SER A 662 -72.36 -2.38 2.26
C SER A 662 -73.50 -3.31 1.84
N THR A 663 -73.36 -4.61 2.07
CA THR A 663 -74.41 -5.61 1.80
C THR A 663 -75.00 -6.12 3.11
N LEU A 664 -76.25 -5.79 3.40
CA LEU A 664 -77.02 -6.28 4.55
C LEU A 664 -78.20 -7.15 4.11
N LYS A 665 -78.10 -7.78 2.94
CA LYS A 665 -79.15 -8.65 2.40
C LYS A 665 -79.56 -9.71 3.42
N GLY A 666 -80.84 -9.76 3.77
CA GLY A 666 -81.39 -10.70 4.76
C GLY A 666 -81.00 -10.42 6.22
N ALA A 667 -80.31 -9.32 6.52
CA ALA A 667 -79.93 -8.99 7.89
C ALA A 667 -81.14 -8.71 8.79
N SER A 668 -81.00 -9.03 10.07
CA SER A 668 -82.06 -8.86 11.06
C SER A 668 -81.80 -7.62 11.93
N LEU A 669 -82.41 -6.49 11.57
CA LEU A 669 -82.19 -5.16 12.14
C LEU A 669 -83.34 -4.70 13.05
N GLN A 670 -84.10 -5.63 13.64
CA GLN A 670 -85.24 -5.28 14.48
C GLN A 670 -84.79 -4.42 15.66
N LYS A 671 -85.45 -3.27 15.87
CA LYS A 671 -85.11 -2.30 16.91
C LYS A 671 -83.68 -1.75 16.85
N ALA A 672 -82.97 -1.92 15.74
CA ALA A 672 -81.63 -1.36 15.58
C ALA A 672 -81.69 0.17 15.46
N ASN A 673 -80.74 0.87 16.07
CA ASN A 673 -80.62 2.31 15.98
C ASN A 673 -79.70 2.69 14.81
N LEU A 674 -80.26 3.05 13.66
CA LEU A 674 -79.55 3.52 12.47
C LEU A 674 -79.63 5.04 12.31
N LYS A 675 -79.94 5.78 13.39
CA LYS A 675 -80.04 7.23 13.35
C LYS A 675 -78.75 7.84 12.79
N GLN A 676 -78.86 8.81 11.88
CA GLN A 676 -77.73 9.48 11.22
C GLN A 676 -76.77 8.55 10.44
N ALA A 677 -77.09 7.27 10.25
CA ALA A 677 -76.23 6.35 9.52
C ALA A 677 -76.16 6.70 8.03
N ASN A 678 -74.99 6.48 7.42
CA ASN A 678 -74.83 6.62 5.97
C ASN A 678 -75.01 5.26 5.29
N LEU A 679 -76.19 5.03 4.72
CA LEU A 679 -76.56 3.79 4.02
C LEU A 679 -76.46 3.93 2.50
N SER A 680 -75.77 4.96 1.99
CA SER A 680 -75.76 5.24 0.56
C SER A 680 -75.23 4.06 -0.26
N GLY A 681 -75.99 3.62 -1.27
CA GLY A 681 -75.66 2.46 -2.11
C GLY A 681 -75.67 1.10 -1.40
N ALA A 682 -76.15 1.01 -0.15
CA ALA A 682 -76.24 -0.25 0.57
C ALA A 682 -77.37 -1.16 0.07
N ASP A 683 -77.17 -2.48 0.12
CA ASP A 683 -78.20 -3.48 -0.19
C ASP A 683 -78.82 -4.01 1.11
N LEU A 684 -80.04 -3.57 1.43
CA LEU A 684 -80.88 -4.05 2.53
C LEU A 684 -82.04 -4.91 2.02
N SER A 685 -81.94 -5.48 0.81
CA SER A 685 -82.99 -6.32 0.28
C SER A 685 -83.25 -7.51 1.21
N TYR A 686 -84.52 -7.85 1.43
CA TYR A 686 -84.95 -8.92 2.36
C TYR A 686 -84.58 -8.70 3.85
N ALA A 687 -83.99 -7.56 4.23
CA ALA A 687 -83.68 -7.28 5.63
C ALA A 687 -84.96 -7.08 6.45
N ASN A 688 -84.91 -7.37 7.75
CA ASN A 688 -86.02 -7.10 8.66
C ASN A 688 -85.73 -5.83 9.47
N LEU A 689 -86.53 -4.79 9.25
CA LEU A 689 -86.39 -3.44 9.79
C LEU A 689 -87.52 -3.07 10.77
N THR A 690 -88.27 -4.06 11.28
CA THR A 690 -89.32 -3.82 12.29
C THR A 690 -88.77 -2.99 13.45
N ASP A 691 -89.39 -1.83 13.71
CA ASP A 691 -89.03 -0.88 14.76
C ASP A 691 -87.59 -0.31 14.71
N ALA A 692 -86.88 -0.44 13.58
CA ALA A 692 -85.56 0.19 13.40
C ALA A 692 -85.67 1.73 13.34
N ASN A 693 -84.73 2.44 13.95
CA ASN A 693 -84.70 3.90 13.90
C ASN A 693 -83.85 4.38 12.72
N LEU A 694 -84.48 4.91 11.67
CA LEU A 694 -83.83 5.45 10.47
C LEU A 694 -83.77 7.00 10.45
N THR A 695 -84.05 7.66 11.57
CA THR A 695 -84.07 9.13 11.67
C THR A 695 -82.75 9.73 11.19
N ASP A 696 -82.80 10.72 10.31
CA ASP A 696 -81.65 11.39 9.70
C ASP A 696 -80.68 10.48 8.93
N ALA A 697 -81.05 9.24 8.60
CA ALA A 697 -80.20 8.35 7.82
C ALA A 697 -80.13 8.80 6.35
N ASN A 698 -78.98 8.61 5.69
CA ASN A 698 -78.83 8.83 4.26
C ASN A 698 -79.07 7.52 3.49
N LEU A 699 -80.20 7.43 2.78
CA LEU A 699 -80.62 6.24 2.03
C LEU A 699 -80.39 6.38 0.50
N THR A 700 -79.52 7.30 0.08
CA THR A 700 -79.26 7.55 -1.35
C THR A 700 -78.83 6.26 -2.06
N ASP A 701 -79.47 5.87 -3.16
CA ASP A 701 -79.17 4.63 -3.91
C ASP A 701 -79.31 3.32 -3.10
N THR A 702 -79.92 3.35 -1.91
CA THR A 702 -80.11 2.15 -1.07
C THR A 702 -81.18 1.23 -1.65
N ASP A 703 -80.95 -0.09 -1.62
CA ASP A 703 -81.93 -1.10 -2.00
C ASP A 703 -82.67 -1.65 -0.79
N LEU A 704 -83.95 -1.33 -0.64
CA LEU A 704 -84.85 -1.82 0.42
C LEU A 704 -85.92 -2.76 -0.12
N ARG A 705 -85.82 -3.23 -1.37
CA ARG A 705 -86.84 -4.11 -1.95
C ARG A 705 -86.97 -5.39 -1.13
N TYR A 706 -88.20 -5.84 -0.93
CA TYR A 706 -88.53 -7.03 -0.15
C TYR A 706 -88.15 -6.97 1.35
N SER A 707 -87.75 -5.82 1.88
CA SER A 707 -87.54 -5.66 3.33
C SER A 707 -88.84 -5.87 4.11
N LYS A 708 -88.75 -6.45 5.31
CA LYS A 708 -89.88 -6.68 6.21
C LYS A 708 -89.96 -5.60 7.29
N GLY A 709 -91.17 -5.23 7.69
CA GLY A 709 -91.40 -4.37 8.87
C GLY A 709 -91.06 -2.89 8.70
N LEU A 710 -90.68 -2.46 7.49
CA LEU A 710 -90.46 -1.06 7.16
C LEU A 710 -91.82 -0.33 7.10
N THR A 711 -91.95 0.82 7.76
CA THR A 711 -93.15 1.67 7.76
C THR A 711 -92.92 2.97 6.99
N LYS A 712 -94.03 3.67 6.68
CA LYS A 712 -93.94 4.99 6.03
C LYS A 712 -93.26 6.00 6.95
N GLU A 713 -93.60 5.96 8.25
CA GLU A 713 -93.08 6.86 9.27
C GLU A 713 -91.56 6.71 9.43
N GLN A 714 -91.01 5.49 9.33
CA GLN A 714 -89.55 5.29 9.37
C GLN A 714 -88.84 5.96 8.19
N ILE A 715 -89.47 5.96 7.01
CA ILE A 715 -88.93 6.56 5.78
C ILE A 715 -89.05 8.09 5.79
N SER A 716 -90.14 8.65 6.30
CA SER A 716 -90.36 10.10 6.33
C SER A 716 -89.34 10.85 7.21
N HIS A 717 -88.74 10.16 8.19
CA HIS A 717 -87.71 10.72 9.06
C HIS A 717 -86.28 10.54 8.54
N ALA A 718 -86.06 9.88 7.40
CA ALA A 718 -84.74 9.76 6.80
C ALA A 718 -84.28 11.10 6.20
N LYS A 719 -82.97 11.38 6.21
CA LYS A 719 -82.39 12.63 5.74
C LYS A 719 -82.45 12.79 4.22
N VAL A 720 -82.17 11.72 3.49
CA VAL A 720 -82.10 11.72 2.01
C VAL A 720 -82.62 10.39 1.47
N LEU A 721 -83.49 10.43 0.46
CA LEU A 721 -84.11 9.27 -0.19
C LEU A 721 -83.79 9.14 -1.70
N CYS A 722 -82.84 9.95 -2.19
CA CYS A 722 -82.49 10.04 -3.60
C CYS A 722 -82.15 8.65 -4.20
N ARG A 723 -82.89 8.21 -5.22
CA ARG A 723 -82.77 6.89 -5.89
C ARG A 723 -82.91 5.66 -4.97
N THR A 724 -83.50 5.80 -3.78
CA THR A 724 -83.79 4.66 -2.90
C THR A 724 -84.82 3.72 -3.55
N LYS A 725 -84.55 2.41 -3.56
CA LYS A 725 -85.50 1.39 -4.06
C LYS A 725 -86.34 0.84 -2.92
N LEU A 726 -87.60 1.26 -2.83
CA LEU A 726 -88.49 0.86 -1.72
C LEU A 726 -89.34 -0.38 -2.04
N PRO A 727 -89.89 -1.07 -1.02
CA PRO A 727 -90.98 -2.03 -1.21
C PRO A 727 -92.21 -1.36 -1.86
N ASN A 728 -92.88 -2.06 -2.77
CA ASN A 728 -94.07 -1.55 -3.49
C ASN A 728 -95.15 -1.03 -2.52
N GLU A 729 -95.38 -1.74 -1.41
CA GLU A 729 -96.38 -1.40 -0.39
C GLU A 729 -96.11 -0.05 0.30
N ILE A 730 -94.85 0.36 0.41
CA ILE A 730 -94.44 1.64 1.00
C ILE A 730 -94.47 2.73 -0.06
N PHE A 731 -93.98 2.43 -1.26
CA PHE A 731 -93.91 3.40 -2.37
C PHE A 731 -95.29 4.01 -2.70
N ILE A 732 -96.34 3.19 -2.68
CA ILE A 732 -97.72 3.63 -2.95
C ILE A 732 -98.23 4.60 -1.85
N LYS A 733 -97.77 4.46 -0.60
CA LYS A 733 -98.21 5.27 0.56
C LYS A 733 -97.50 6.64 0.69
N LEU A 734 -96.48 6.91 -0.13
CA LEU A 734 -95.72 8.17 -0.10
C LEU A 734 -96.50 9.35 -0.69
N SER A 735 -96.30 10.54 -0.11
CA SER A 735 -96.74 11.83 -0.65
C SER A 735 -95.95 12.24 -1.90
N ASN A 736 -96.46 13.20 -2.66
CA ASN A 736 -95.79 13.70 -3.87
C ASN A 736 -94.40 14.29 -3.59
N ASN A 737 -94.21 14.97 -2.45
CA ASN A 737 -92.91 15.52 -2.06
C ASN A 737 -91.91 14.40 -1.72
N GLU A 738 -92.34 13.37 -1.00
CA GLU A 738 -91.49 12.20 -0.69
C GLU A 738 -91.09 11.44 -1.97
N ARG A 739 -91.99 11.33 -2.96
CA ARG A 739 -91.67 10.74 -4.28
C ARG A 739 -90.66 11.59 -5.06
N ARG A 740 -90.77 12.93 -5.03
CA ARG A 740 -89.76 13.84 -5.63
C ARG A 740 -88.38 13.72 -4.98
N ASN A 741 -88.33 13.57 -3.65
CA ASN A 741 -87.08 13.31 -2.93
C ASN A 741 -86.40 12.01 -3.41
N ILE A 742 -87.19 11.00 -3.80
CA ILE A 742 -86.66 9.76 -4.40
C ILE A 742 -86.16 9.98 -5.83
N GLU A 743 -86.83 10.82 -6.61
CA GLU A 743 -86.35 11.19 -7.96
C GLU A 743 -85.10 12.08 -7.94
N CYS A 744 -84.62 12.51 -6.77
CA CYS A 744 -83.53 13.47 -6.58
C CYS A 744 -83.78 14.82 -7.26
N LYS A 745 -85.05 15.16 -7.46
CA LYS A 745 -85.48 16.45 -8.00
C LYS A 745 -85.71 17.36 -6.80
N TYR A 746 -84.62 18.00 -6.36
CA TYR A 746 -84.68 19.11 -5.41
C TYR A 746 -85.19 20.37 -6.09
#